data_AF-A0A6I8VY71-F1
#
_entry.id   AF-A0A6I8VY71-F1
#
_cell.length_a   1.000
_cell.length_b   1.000
_cell.length_c   1.000
_cell.angle_alpha   90.00
_cell.angle_beta   90.00
_cell.angle_gamma   90.00
#
_symmetry.space_group_name_H-M   'P 1'
#
loop_
_entity.id
_entity.type
_entity.pdbx_description
1 polymer ?
#
loop_
_entity_poly.entity_id
_entity_poly.type
_entity_poly.pdbx_seq_one_letter_code
_entity_poly.pdbx_strand_id
1 'polypeptide(L)'
;MVTGDPGATKPTSSAGSDDDDYTSSMSHLTIGQQIQELSKRLQNTTEELHQQVRDKHGALLQQATHAGRFDAALNTLADEVQRVRETGHRLKGQVDTQYQLVENQTQVLGRLHDVSHLLRSAGTLLALTAKLKSTKDVLRQAELHFELAQLIDDKDLKDIEFVQKERAFVISSGQKIRNLTQMQLVTGLQERNQNQVVNALKIFMNFNTLEKSLENLLATFIADMEQSLKECFAGNDISVLNKSPTQGTGSSTVKPAASRGPGKTPQLTTTQNFRAKFWKSLHWLLYDELYESCTQIKLLKAALEQINQFGYTSESSDQYIPRRFWQKVQQLLRKSFDECSQHVTQTLQEGLSKLLTSARGLEQRLNGEFKFENELFAPLEVGYVSKCAANMKACLAGVDLPGNETVDNFIRVASTELSAALIDGRLTNSIANVFIACGKELCTKLEAQIKLGADSKQVVDLPNLQQQQNTTLANVLYYYKDSVRRMLSDLQVQFEKTPGTARDNIFRSLEQADLLIGTILQQIMESIITTISIIILSMHREPGLNSERLSTTGPSMYMKELQEFVSRSWSNHIALFDDKPMTTKCGHELAKRCIELFLHNVCILRPLSRAGRQRLKQDCQHMDQGLRPLCANLAELGKPSRLLRAMSLLIVQSPQELVKQTIGEDSLVPSYIVLLLLFGHAGADLQSPHTTANWSNERLIEWLDGHTAEREKLELISGALQRYRDNARRKNIQQYDEVYPMMVDYFEQALKAIP
;
A
#
# COMPACT_ATOMS: atom_id res chain seq x y z
N MET A 1 42.95 -54.14 -2.27
CA MET A 1 44.37 -53.87 -2.63
C MET A 1 44.92 -55.16 -3.21
N VAL A 2 45.93 -55.11 -4.10
CA VAL A 2 46.36 -56.22 -4.99
C VAL A 2 45.29 -56.47 -6.09
N THR A 3 45.44 -56.29 -7.41
CA THR A 3 46.52 -56.40 -8.45
C THR A 3 46.81 -57.84 -8.90
N GLY A 4 46.46 -58.21 -10.14
CA GLY A 4 46.81 -59.53 -10.69
C GLY A 4 46.25 -59.84 -12.10
N ASP A 5 47.09 -59.64 -13.10
CA ASP A 5 47.11 -60.21 -14.47
C ASP A 5 48.60 -60.64 -14.69
N PRO A 6 49.05 -61.48 -15.65
CA PRO A 6 48.42 -62.38 -16.65
C PRO A 6 49.00 -63.84 -16.65
N GLY A 7 48.74 -64.66 -17.70
CA GLY A 7 49.82 -65.48 -18.34
C GLY A 7 49.69 -66.99 -18.66
N ALA A 8 49.56 -67.33 -19.97
CA ALA A 8 50.41 -68.24 -20.80
C ALA A 8 50.53 -69.80 -20.68
N THR A 9 50.95 -70.41 -21.82
CA THR A 9 51.72 -71.70 -22.09
C THR A 9 51.09 -73.13 -22.24
N LYS A 10 51.32 -73.75 -23.44
CA LYS A 10 51.86 -75.12 -23.86
C LYS A 10 51.45 -76.46 -23.15
N PRO A 11 51.70 -77.70 -23.67
CA PRO A 11 52.72 -78.21 -24.64
C PRO A 11 52.23 -79.24 -25.75
N THR A 12 53.13 -80.06 -26.36
CA THR A 12 52.94 -80.82 -27.65
C THR A 12 53.81 -82.09 -27.84
N SER A 13 53.55 -82.92 -28.89
CA SER A 13 54.45 -84.02 -29.38
C SER A 13 54.47 -84.27 -30.93
N SER A 14 54.57 -85.52 -31.44
CA SER A 14 55.40 -85.95 -32.62
C SER A 14 55.04 -87.36 -33.23
N ALA A 15 55.50 -87.89 -34.40
CA ALA A 15 56.15 -87.43 -35.68
C ALA A 15 56.32 -88.64 -36.70
N GLY A 16 56.66 -88.44 -37.99
CA GLY A 16 56.97 -89.52 -39.00
C GLY A 16 57.07 -89.10 -40.50
N SER A 17 57.58 -89.96 -41.44
CA SER A 17 57.92 -89.61 -42.87
C SER A 17 58.25 -90.80 -43.85
N ASP A 18 58.46 -90.49 -45.17
CA ASP A 18 59.25 -91.18 -46.26
C ASP A 18 58.63 -92.31 -47.23
N ASP A 19 59.30 -92.72 -48.36
CA ASP A 19 58.73 -93.27 -49.68
C ASP A 19 59.38 -94.54 -50.45
N ASP A 20 58.59 -95.38 -51.25
CA ASP A 20 58.68 -96.25 -52.57
C ASP A 20 59.56 -97.57 -53.01
N ASP A 21 59.11 -98.36 -54.07
CA ASP A 21 59.81 -99.13 -55.25
C ASP A 21 59.78 -100.71 -55.68
N TYR A 22 59.78 -101.05 -57.04
CA TYR A 22 60.12 -102.21 -58.04
C TYR A 22 59.63 -103.77 -58.16
N THR A 23 60.17 -104.64 -59.12
CA THR A 23 59.58 -105.91 -59.79
C THR A 23 60.52 -107.06 -60.45
N SER A 24 60.00 -108.27 -60.91
CA SER A 24 60.36 -109.14 -62.15
C SER A 24 60.46 -110.75 -62.14
N SER A 25 60.92 -111.48 -63.22
CA SER A 25 60.65 -112.96 -63.60
C SER A 25 61.77 -114.01 -64.06
N MET A 26 61.70 -114.75 -65.21
CA MET A 26 62.20 -116.18 -65.46
C MET A 26 62.92 -116.50 -66.84
N SER A 27 63.73 -117.59 -67.02
CA SER A 27 63.79 -118.57 -68.20
C SER A 27 65.16 -119.26 -68.58
N HIS A 28 65.21 -119.99 -69.74
CA HIS A 28 66.32 -120.79 -70.38
C HIS A 28 66.66 -122.17 -69.75
N LEU A 29 67.35 -123.20 -70.34
CA LEU A 29 67.71 -123.74 -71.69
C LEU A 29 68.22 -125.23 -71.49
N THR A 30 68.50 -126.18 -72.41
CA THR A 30 68.76 -126.27 -73.88
C THR A 30 68.05 -127.50 -74.57
N ILE A 31 67.81 -127.42 -75.89
CA ILE A 31 66.65 -127.98 -76.62
C ILE A 31 66.49 -129.52 -76.69
N GLY A 32 67.48 -130.29 -77.20
CA GLY A 32 67.24 -131.70 -77.56
C GLY A 32 67.02 -132.66 -76.38
N GLN A 33 67.67 -132.39 -75.24
CA GLN A 33 67.63 -133.26 -74.05
C GLN A 33 66.63 -132.78 -72.99
N GLN A 34 66.20 -131.51 -73.03
CA GLN A 34 65.21 -130.97 -72.09
C GLN A 34 63.87 -131.72 -72.11
N ILE A 35 63.43 -132.22 -73.27
CA ILE A 35 62.08 -132.78 -73.44
C ILE A 35 61.93 -134.15 -72.73
N GLN A 36 62.97 -134.98 -72.67
CA GLN A 36 62.93 -136.23 -71.90
C GLN A 36 63.04 -136.00 -70.38
N GLU A 37 63.89 -135.07 -69.94
CA GLU A 37 64.10 -134.79 -68.51
C GLU A 37 62.93 -134.03 -67.86
N LEU A 38 62.24 -133.16 -68.60
CA LEU A 38 61.02 -132.49 -68.11
C LEU A 38 59.88 -133.47 -67.83
N SER A 39 59.63 -134.41 -68.76
CA SER A 39 58.58 -135.43 -68.59
C SER A 39 58.82 -136.29 -67.34
N LYS A 40 60.08 -136.69 -67.12
CA LYS A 40 60.50 -137.47 -65.95
C LYS A 40 60.33 -136.72 -64.62
N ARG A 41 60.52 -135.40 -64.60
CA ARG A 41 60.37 -134.59 -63.38
C ARG A 41 58.91 -134.30 -63.00
N LEU A 42 58.02 -134.19 -63.97
CA LEU A 42 56.60 -133.86 -63.73
C LEU A 42 55.84 -135.01 -63.03
N GLN A 43 56.28 -136.26 -63.24
CA GLN A 43 55.71 -137.44 -62.58
C GLN A 43 55.95 -137.39 -61.06
N ASN A 44 57.21 -137.18 -60.63
CA ASN A 44 57.61 -137.24 -59.22
C ASN A 44 56.94 -136.17 -58.34
N THR A 45 56.81 -134.93 -58.80
CA THR A 45 56.20 -133.84 -58.01
C THR A 45 54.70 -134.03 -57.76
N THR A 46 54.04 -134.92 -58.50
CA THR A 46 52.60 -135.18 -58.34
C THR A 46 52.30 -136.11 -57.16
N GLU A 47 53.18 -137.07 -56.85
CA GLU A 47 52.94 -138.05 -55.78
C GLU A 47 53.22 -137.49 -54.37
N GLU A 48 54.32 -136.73 -54.18
CA GLU A 48 54.68 -136.19 -52.86
C GLU A 48 53.60 -135.24 -52.28
N LEU A 49 52.96 -134.44 -53.14
CA LEU A 49 51.98 -133.44 -52.73
C LEU A 49 50.69 -134.08 -52.19
N HIS A 50 50.30 -135.24 -52.70
CA HIS A 50 49.14 -136.00 -52.19
C HIS A 50 49.39 -136.66 -50.83
N GLN A 51 50.64 -136.87 -50.43
CA GLN A 51 50.98 -137.50 -49.15
C GLN A 51 50.83 -136.51 -47.97
N GLN A 52 51.38 -135.30 -48.08
CA GLN A 52 51.37 -134.32 -46.97
C GLN A 52 49.98 -133.86 -46.51
N VAL A 53 48.97 -133.89 -47.39
CA VAL A 53 47.62 -133.36 -47.09
C VAL A 53 46.84 -134.24 -46.10
N ARG A 54 47.17 -135.55 -45.99
CA ARG A 54 46.37 -136.50 -45.20
C ARG A 54 46.58 -136.39 -43.69
N ASP A 55 47.79 -136.08 -43.23
CA ASP A 55 48.18 -136.31 -41.83
C ASP A 55 47.74 -135.21 -40.83
N LYS A 56 47.34 -134.02 -41.29
CA LYS A 56 47.13 -132.84 -40.41
C LYS A 56 45.69 -132.38 -40.19
N HIS A 57 44.68 -133.10 -40.69
CA HIS A 57 43.29 -132.63 -40.67
C HIS A 57 42.66 -132.53 -39.25
N GLY A 58 43.08 -133.37 -38.30
CA GLY A 58 42.39 -133.51 -37.00
C GLY A 58 42.56 -132.32 -36.03
N ALA A 59 43.73 -131.68 -36.02
CA ALA A 59 44.05 -130.66 -35.01
C ALA A 59 43.28 -129.33 -35.19
N LEU A 60 42.87 -129.00 -36.42
CA LEU A 60 42.20 -127.73 -36.74
C LEU A 60 40.80 -127.60 -36.13
N LEU A 61 40.06 -128.72 -36.02
CA LEU A 61 38.62 -128.72 -35.72
C LEU A 61 38.30 -128.33 -34.27
N GLN A 62 39.09 -128.79 -33.30
CA GLN A 62 38.80 -128.52 -31.88
C GLN A 62 39.04 -127.06 -31.50
N GLN A 63 40.12 -126.44 -32.02
CA GLN A 63 40.50 -125.08 -31.64
C GLN A 63 39.50 -124.03 -32.17
N ALA A 64 38.93 -124.26 -33.36
CA ALA A 64 37.83 -123.45 -33.89
C ALA A 64 36.56 -123.48 -33.01
N THR A 65 36.26 -124.63 -32.40
CA THR A 65 35.02 -124.83 -31.62
C THR A 65 34.98 -124.00 -30.34
N HIS A 66 36.13 -123.78 -29.69
CA HIS A 66 36.21 -122.96 -28.48
C HIS A 66 36.17 -121.45 -28.78
N ALA A 67 36.82 -121.01 -29.87
CA ALA A 67 36.78 -119.62 -30.30
C ALA A 67 35.33 -119.15 -30.57
N GLY A 68 34.58 -119.92 -31.36
CA GLY A 68 33.19 -119.58 -31.73
C GLY A 68 32.21 -119.47 -30.54
N ARG A 69 32.48 -120.13 -29.41
CA ARG A 69 31.65 -119.99 -28.19
C ARG A 69 31.93 -118.72 -27.42
N PHE A 70 33.19 -118.28 -27.36
CA PHE A 70 33.55 -117.04 -26.68
C PHE A 70 33.13 -115.81 -27.50
N ASP A 71 33.29 -115.91 -28.82
CA ASP A 71 32.82 -114.91 -29.78
C ASP A 71 31.29 -114.75 -29.71
N ALA A 72 30.53 -115.84 -29.69
CA ALA A 72 29.07 -115.79 -29.52
C ALA A 72 28.62 -115.03 -28.25
N ALA A 73 29.28 -115.28 -27.11
CA ALA A 73 28.96 -114.62 -25.84
C ALA A 73 29.29 -113.11 -25.84
N LEU A 74 30.44 -112.73 -26.41
CA LEU A 74 30.82 -111.33 -26.57
C LEU A 74 29.87 -110.58 -27.51
N ASN A 75 29.45 -111.20 -28.62
CA ASN A 75 28.47 -110.61 -29.53
C ASN A 75 27.11 -110.38 -28.86
N THR A 76 26.62 -111.29 -28.01
CA THR A 76 25.38 -111.03 -27.24
C THR A 76 25.51 -109.88 -26.25
N LEU A 77 26.63 -109.76 -25.52
CA LEU A 77 26.82 -108.65 -24.57
C LEU A 77 26.99 -107.31 -25.30
N ALA A 78 27.66 -107.31 -26.45
CA ALA A 78 27.75 -106.13 -27.31
C ALA A 78 26.36 -105.68 -27.78
N ASP A 79 25.51 -106.61 -28.25
CA ASP A 79 24.15 -106.32 -28.72
C ASP A 79 23.24 -105.81 -27.59
N GLU A 80 23.31 -106.35 -26.37
CA GLU A 80 22.55 -105.81 -25.23
C GLU A 80 22.99 -104.39 -24.84
N VAL A 81 24.30 -104.14 -24.73
CA VAL A 81 24.83 -102.79 -24.43
C VAL A 81 24.47 -101.80 -25.54
N GLN A 82 24.53 -102.23 -26.80
CA GLN A 82 24.13 -101.46 -27.96
C GLN A 82 22.64 -101.09 -27.88
N ARG A 83 21.73 -102.05 -27.61
CA ARG A 83 20.29 -101.82 -27.46
C ARG A 83 19.93 -100.90 -26.30
N VAL A 84 20.61 -101.01 -25.15
CA VAL A 84 20.42 -100.08 -24.01
C VAL A 84 20.89 -98.67 -24.38
N ARG A 85 22.01 -98.55 -25.09
CA ARG A 85 22.51 -97.26 -25.58
C ARG A 85 21.59 -96.63 -26.63
N GLU A 86 21.08 -97.42 -27.56
CA GLU A 86 20.12 -97.00 -28.59
C GLU A 86 18.78 -96.59 -27.98
N THR A 87 18.22 -97.34 -27.04
CA THR A 87 16.98 -96.96 -26.35
C THR A 87 17.14 -95.71 -25.49
N GLY A 88 18.29 -95.54 -24.83
CA GLY A 88 18.64 -94.30 -24.13
C GLY A 88 18.78 -93.09 -25.06
N HIS A 89 19.49 -93.23 -26.19
CA HIS A 89 19.57 -92.19 -27.21
C HIS A 89 18.21 -91.89 -27.85
N ARG A 90 17.36 -92.90 -28.08
CA ARG A 90 16.01 -92.73 -28.63
C ARG A 90 15.08 -92.01 -27.66
N LEU A 91 15.13 -92.34 -26.36
CA LEU A 91 14.34 -91.64 -25.35
C LEU A 91 14.80 -90.19 -25.19
N LYS A 92 16.12 -89.94 -25.14
CA LYS A 92 16.66 -88.57 -25.15
C LYS A 92 16.17 -87.83 -26.40
N GLY A 93 16.33 -88.41 -27.58
CA GLY A 93 15.90 -87.82 -28.85
C GLY A 93 14.41 -87.51 -28.88
N GLN A 94 13.55 -88.39 -28.34
CA GLN A 94 12.11 -88.14 -28.23
C GLN A 94 11.80 -86.96 -27.30
N VAL A 95 12.37 -86.92 -26.10
CA VAL A 95 12.13 -85.83 -25.13
C VAL A 95 12.68 -84.49 -25.64
N ASP A 96 13.90 -84.48 -26.19
CA ASP A 96 14.55 -83.30 -26.77
C ASP A 96 13.75 -82.77 -27.98
N THR A 97 13.28 -83.66 -28.87
CA THR A 97 12.39 -83.28 -29.99
C THR A 97 11.07 -82.69 -29.50
N GLN A 98 10.45 -83.24 -28.45
CA GLN A 98 9.20 -82.66 -27.91
C GLN A 98 9.44 -81.33 -27.20
N TYR A 99 10.55 -81.17 -26.46
CA TYR A 99 10.92 -79.91 -25.83
C TYR A 99 11.16 -78.83 -26.89
N GLN A 100 11.98 -79.12 -27.91
CA GLN A 100 12.24 -78.22 -29.03
C GLN A 100 10.96 -77.89 -29.80
N LEU A 101 10.02 -78.84 -29.97
CA LEU A 101 8.74 -78.57 -30.60
C LEU A 101 7.89 -77.59 -29.79
N VAL A 102 7.79 -77.78 -28.47
CA VAL A 102 7.02 -76.90 -27.56
C VAL A 102 7.68 -75.52 -27.43
N GLU A 103 9.02 -75.46 -27.36
CA GLU A 103 9.75 -74.18 -27.36
C GLU A 103 9.53 -73.41 -28.66
N ASN A 104 9.68 -74.06 -29.82
CA ASN A 104 9.40 -73.43 -31.11
C ASN A 104 7.93 -72.99 -31.23
N GLN A 105 6.97 -73.80 -30.80
CA GLN A 105 5.56 -73.41 -30.77
C GLN A 105 5.29 -72.21 -29.85
N THR A 106 5.96 -72.15 -28.70
CA THR A 106 5.83 -71.02 -27.75
C THR A 106 6.46 -69.75 -28.30
N GLN A 107 7.65 -69.83 -28.92
CA GLN A 107 8.29 -68.70 -29.60
C GLN A 107 7.47 -68.22 -30.81
N VAL A 108 6.89 -69.13 -31.60
CA VAL A 108 5.99 -68.80 -32.71
C VAL A 108 4.71 -68.14 -32.19
N LEU A 109 4.11 -68.64 -31.11
CA LEU A 109 2.92 -68.04 -30.50
C LEU A 109 3.19 -66.64 -29.94
N GLY A 110 4.35 -66.43 -29.30
CA GLY A 110 4.79 -65.09 -28.87
C GLY A 110 4.90 -64.12 -30.03
N ARG A 111 5.69 -64.47 -31.06
CA ARG A 111 5.84 -63.64 -32.27
C ARG A 111 4.50 -63.41 -32.99
N LEU A 112 3.59 -64.40 -32.99
CA LEU A 112 2.23 -64.25 -33.53
C LEU A 112 1.38 -63.29 -32.71
N HIS A 113 1.53 -63.29 -31.38
CA HIS A 113 0.86 -62.33 -30.49
C HIS A 113 1.36 -60.90 -30.74
N ASP A 114 2.68 -60.71 -30.80
CA ASP A 114 3.31 -59.41 -31.08
C ASP A 114 2.86 -58.87 -32.44
N VAL A 115 2.93 -59.70 -33.49
CA VAL A 115 2.41 -59.37 -34.84
C VAL A 115 0.91 -59.08 -34.82
N SER A 116 0.12 -59.78 -34.00
CA SER A 116 -1.33 -59.52 -33.86
C SER A 116 -1.62 -58.22 -33.12
N HIS A 117 -0.79 -57.83 -32.14
CA HIS A 117 -0.85 -56.55 -31.46
C HIS A 117 -0.51 -55.40 -32.43
N LEU A 118 0.63 -55.52 -33.13
CA LEU A 118 1.08 -54.56 -34.14
C LEU A 118 0.04 -54.37 -35.27
N LEU A 119 -0.53 -55.46 -35.79
CA LEU A 119 -1.60 -55.40 -36.80
C LEU A 119 -2.88 -54.73 -36.27
N ARG A 120 -3.24 -54.95 -34.99
CA ARG A 120 -4.37 -54.26 -34.36
C ARG A 120 -4.10 -52.77 -34.20
N SER A 121 -2.95 -52.38 -33.66
CA SER A 121 -2.59 -50.98 -33.41
C SER A 121 -2.35 -50.19 -34.72
N ALA A 122 -1.77 -50.83 -35.74
CA ALA A 122 -1.71 -50.25 -37.09
C ALA A 122 -3.13 -50.14 -37.71
N GLY A 123 -3.99 -51.14 -37.52
CA GLY A 123 -5.36 -51.16 -38.01
C GLY A 123 -6.24 -50.06 -37.38
N THR A 124 -6.13 -49.83 -36.07
CA THR A 124 -6.84 -48.74 -35.38
C THR A 124 -6.29 -47.38 -35.80
N LEU A 125 -4.96 -47.21 -35.90
CA LEU A 125 -4.33 -45.98 -36.40
C LEU A 125 -4.80 -45.65 -37.83
N LEU A 126 -4.84 -46.63 -38.73
CA LEU A 126 -5.35 -46.45 -40.10
C LEU A 126 -6.85 -46.10 -40.11
N ALA A 127 -7.68 -46.78 -39.33
CA ALA A 127 -9.12 -46.50 -39.25
C ALA A 127 -9.41 -45.09 -38.66
N LEU A 128 -8.68 -44.68 -37.63
CA LEU A 128 -8.77 -43.35 -37.03
C LEU A 128 -8.23 -42.27 -37.98
N THR A 129 -7.15 -42.54 -38.72
CA THR A 129 -6.62 -41.61 -39.74
C THR A 129 -7.57 -41.46 -40.92
N ALA A 130 -8.25 -42.53 -41.34
CA ALA A 130 -9.31 -42.47 -42.35
C ALA A 130 -10.52 -41.65 -41.87
N LYS A 131 -10.96 -41.84 -40.61
CA LYS A 131 -11.97 -40.99 -39.97
C LYS A 131 -11.54 -39.52 -39.96
N LEU A 132 -10.32 -39.22 -39.51
CA LEU A 132 -9.75 -37.87 -39.48
C LEU A 132 -9.78 -37.19 -40.86
N LYS A 133 -9.44 -37.92 -41.93
CA LYS A 133 -9.52 -37.44 -43.33
C LYS A 133 -10.96 -37.16 -43.80
N SER A 134 -11.95 -37.85 -43.24
CA SER A 134 -13.37 -37.68 -43.58
C SER A 134 -14.07 -36.56 -42.80
N THR A 135 -13.63 -36.30 -41.57
CA THR A 135 -14.22 -35.29 -40.68
C THR A 135 -13.85 -33.88 -41.12
N LYS A 136 -14.85 -33.01 -41.31
CA LYS A 136 -14.65 -31.58 -41.66
C LYS A 136 -14.67 -30.61 -40.47
N ASP A 137 -15.13 -31.09 -39.31
CA ASP A 137 -15.29 -30.31 -38.08
C ASP A 137 -13.99 -30.27 -37.28
N VAL A 138 -13.45 -29.07 -37.06
CA VAL A 138 -12.14 -28.86 -36.42
C VAL A 138 -12.13 -29.34 -34.95
N LEU A 139 -13.26 -29.24 -34.25
CA LEU A 139 -13.34 -29.64 -32.84
C LEU A 139 -13.27 -31.17 -32.70
N ARG A 140 -14.00 -31.89 -33.56
CA ARG A 140 -13.94 -33.35 -33.68
C ARG A 140 -12.63 -33.86 -34.28
N GLN A 141 -11.99 -33.10 -35.16
CA GLN A 141 -10.61 -33.41 -35.58
C GLN A 141 -9.66 -33.36 -34.38
N ALA A 142 -9.80 -32.38 -33.48
CA ALA A 142 -8.97 -32.29 -32.28
C ALA A 142 -9.21 -33.44 -31.29
N GLU A 143 -10.46 -33.90 -31.14
CA GLU A 143 -10.81 -35.11 -30.37
C GLU A 143 -10.14 -36.36 -30.95
N LEU A 144 -10.24 -36.58 -32.27
CA LEU A 144 -9.57 -37.69 -32.96
C LEU A 144 -8.03 -37.60 -32.89
N HIS A 145 -7.47 -36.39 -32.87
CA HIS A 145 -6.03 -36.16 -32.66
C HIS A 145 -5.58 -36.51 -31.23
N PHE A 146 -6.44 -36.34 -30.22
CA PHE A 146 -6.15 -36.76 -28.84
C PHE A 146 -6.08 -38.28 -28.72
N GLU A 147 -7.03 -39.01 -29.30
CA GLU A 147 -7.01 -40.49 -29.38
C GLU A 147 -5.79 -41.00 -30.15
N LEU A 148 -5.48 -40.36 -31.29
CA LEU A 148 -4.31 -40.71 -32.12
C LEU A 148 -2.97 -40.40 -31.44
N ALA A 149 -2.89 -39.43 -30.53
CA ALA A 149 -1.62 -39.04 -29.91
C ALA A 149 -0.94 -40.20 -29.16
N GLN A 150 -1.71 -41.02 -28.43
CA GLN A 150 -1.17 -42.18 -27.71
C GLN A 150 -0.64 -43.26 -28.68
N LEU A 151 -1.37 -43.52 -29.77
CA LEU A 151 -0.99 -44.50 -30.80
C LEU A 151 0.19 -44.02 -31.67
N ILE A 152 0.45 -42.71 -31.72
CA ILE A 152 1.54 -42.12 -32.51
C ILE A 152 2.88 -42.19 -31.77
N ASP A 153 2.89 -42.24 -30.44
CA ASP A 153 4.12 -42.31 -29.64
C ASP A 153 4.54 -43.72 -29.20
N ASP A 154 3.77 -44.75 -29.56
CA ASP A 154 4.24 -46.14 -29.57
C ASP A 154 5.59 -46.26 -30.31
N LYS A 155 6.48 -47.14 -29.85
CA LYS A 155 7.80 -47.34 -30.46
C LYS A 155 7.71 -48.23 -31.69
N ASP A 156 7.00 -49.35 -31.56
CA ASP A 156 7.10 -50.45 -32.53
C ASP A 156 6.34 -50.13 -33.83
N LEU A 157 5.44 -49.14 -33.80
CA LEU A 157 4.77 -48.56 -34.97
C LEU A 157 5.62 -47.55 -35.77
N LYS A 158 6.79 -47.11 -35.28
CA LYS A 158 7.60 -46.06 -35.94
C LYS A 158 8.44 -46.57 -37.11
N ASP A 159 8.85 -47.84 -37.06
CA ASP A 159 9.74 -48.48 -38.03
C ASP A 159 8.97 -49.10 -39.22
N ILE A 160 7.63 -49.03 -39.22
CA ILE A 160 6.77 -49.60 -40.26
C ILE A 160 6.49 -48.56 -41.35
N GLU A 161 7.10 -48.71 -42.53
CA GLU A 161 7.04 -47.73 -43.63
C GLU A 161 5.62 -47.25 -44.03
N PHE A 162 4.63 -48.15 -44.05
CA PHE A 162 3.27 -47.79 -44.43
C PHE A 162 2.55 -46.98 -43.34
N VAL A 163 2.85 -47.24 -42.06
CA VAL A 163 2.35 -46.44 -40.92
C VAL A 163 3.06 -45.08 -40.91
N GLN A 164 4.35 -45.04 -41.22
CA GLN A 164 5.16 -43.82 -41.19
C GLN A 164 4.62 -42.71 -42.10
N LYS A 165 4.07 -43.06 -43.29
CA LYS A 165 3.42 -42.11 -44.21
C LYS A 165 2.15 -41.49 -43.62
N GLU A 166 1.32 -42.29 -42.96
CA GLU A 166 0.10 -41.80 -42.31
C GLU A 166 0.40 -41.05 -41.00
N ARG A 167 1.40 -41.49 -40.23
CA ARG A 167 1.93 -40.78 -39.05
C ARG A 167 2.40 -39.38 -39.44
N ALA A 168 3.11 -39.23 -40.56
CA ALA A 168 3.52 -37.92 -41.10
C ALA A 168 2.30 -37.07 -41.52
N PHE A 169 1.27 -37.66 -42.13
CA PHE A 169 0.02 -36.96 -42.44
C PHE A 169 -0.65 -36.42 -41.17
N VAL A 170 -0.84 -37.25 -40.14
CA VAL A 170 -1.49 -36.84 -38.87
C VAL A 170 -0.68 -35.75 -38.16
N ILE A 171 0.65 -35.86 -38.09
CA ILE A 171 1.51 -34.80 -37.53
C ILE A 171 1.32 -33.48 -38.28
N SER A 172 1.32 -33.50 -39.63
CA SER A 172 1.11 -32.30 -40.44
C SER A 172 -0.31 -31.71 -40.32
N SER A 173 -1.31 -32.56 -40.08
CA SER A 173 -2.70 -32.17 -39.82
C SER A 173 -2.82 -31.48 -38.46
N GLY A 174 -2.24 -32.05 -37.40
CA GLY A 174 -2.23 -31.46 -36.06
C GLY A 174 -1.51 -30.12 -36.01
N GLN A 175 -0.40 -29.95 -36.76
CA GLN A 175 0.26 -28.65 -36.92
C GLN A 175 -0.62 -27.63 -37.64
N LYS A 176 -1.28 -28.00 -38.75
CA LYS A 176 -2.19 -27.11 -39.48
C LYS A 176 -3.38 -26.67 -38.62
N ILE A 177 -3.97 -27.59 -37.85
CA ILE A 177 -5.08 -27.27 -36.95
C ILE A 177 -4.59 -26.34 -35.84
N ARG A 178 -3.50 -26.64 -35.13
CA ARG A 178 -2.94 -25.75 -34.09
C ARG A 178 -2.68 -24.34 -34.61
N ASN A 179 -2.10 -24.18 -35.79
CA ASN A 179 -1.88 -22.86 -36.40
C ASN A 179 -3.20 -22.13 -36.73
N LEU A 180 -4.19 -22.85 -37.28
CA LEU A 180 -5.51 -22.29 -37.61
C LEU A 180 -6.29 -21.92 -36.35
N THR A 181 -6.23 -22.72 -35.29
CA THR A 181 -6.79 -22.42 -33.97
C THR A 181 -6.09 -21.24 -33.30
N GLN A 182 -4.78 -21.08 -33.48
CA GLN A 182 -4.05 -19.91 -32.96
C GLN A 182 -4.49 -18.62 -33.66
N MET A 183 -4.70 -18.65 -34.99
CA MET A 183 -5.29 -17.53 -35.72
C MET A 183 -6.75 -17.27 -35.27
N GLN A 184 -7.59 -18.30 -35.14
CA GLN A 184 -8.95 -18.16 -34.63
C GLN A 184 -9.01 -17.59 -33.20
N LEU A 185 -8.03 -17.88 -32.35
CA LEU A 185 -7.95 -17.30 -31.00
C LEU A 185 -7.59 -15.82 -31.05
N VAL A 186 -6.60 -15.42 -31.85
CA VAL A 186 -6.20 -14.01 -32.01
C VAL A 186 -7.32 -13.19 -32.68
N THR A 187 -7.87 -13.66 -33.79
CA THR A 187 -9.00 -13.02 -34.48
C THR A 187 -10.24 -12.99 -33.58
N GLY A 188 -10.54 -14.07 -32.86
CA GLY A 188 -11.68 -14.11 -31.93
C GLY A 188 -11.56 -13.14 -30.76
N LEU A 189 -10.34 -12.83 -30.29
CA LEU A 189 -10.10 -11.80 -29.28
C LEU A 189 -10.25 -10.39 -29.87
N GLN A 190 -9.74 -10.14 -31.07
CA GLN A 190 -9.86 -8.86 -31.79
C GLN A 190 -11.32 -8.54 -32.18
N GLU A 191 -12.04 -9.51 -32.74
CA GLU A 191 -13.48 -9.41 -33.06
C GLU A 191 -14.38 -9.44 -31.80
N ARG A 192 -13.78 -9.65 -30.61
CA ARG A 192 -14.46 -9.82 -29.31
C ARG A 192 -15.51 -10.94 -29.30
N ASN A 193 -15.30 -11.96 -30.12
CA ASN A 193 -16.23 -13.06 -30.36
C ASN A 193 -16.01 -14.20 -29.36
N GLN A 194 -16.70 -14.11 -28.21
CA GLN A 194 -16.63 -15.08 -27.11
C GLN A 194 -16.78 -16.55 -27.57
N ASN A 195 -17.65 -16.82 -28.55
CA ASN A 195 -17.88 -18.17 -29.06
C ASN A 195 -16.68 -18.71 -29.86
N GLN A 196 -16.00 -17.87 -30.64
CA GLN A 196 -14.74 -18.26 -31.30
C GLN A 196 -13.64 -18.53 -30.27
N VAL A 197 -13.48 -17.66 -29.27
CA VAL A 197 -12.47 -17.80 -28.20
C VAL A 197 -12.69 -19.10 -27.41
N VAL A 198 -13.92 -19.37 -26.94
CA VAL A 198 -14.25 -20.61 -26.21
C VAL A 198 -14.00 -21.86 -27.07
N ASN A 199 -14.35 -21.83 -28.36
CA ASN A 199 -14.10 -22.98 -29.25
C ASN A 199 -12.61 -23.19 -29.52
N ALA A 200 -11.83 -22.12 -29.68
CA ALA A 200 -10.38 -22.22 -29.86
C ALA A 200 -9.68 -22.76 -28.60
N LEU A 201 -10.08 -22.30 -27.41
CA LEU A 201 -9.57 -22.80 -26.14
C LEU A 201 -9.91 -24.30 -25.93
N LYS A 202 -11.13 -24.74 -26.29
CA LYS A 202 -11.51 -26.17 -26.30
C LYS A 202 -10.63 -27.00 -27.23
N ILE A 203 -10.32 -26.51 -28.42
CA ILE A 203 -9.40 -27.20 -29.33
C ILE A 203 -7.99 -27.28 -28.73
N PHE A 204 -7.48 -26.20 -28.12
CA PHE A 204 -6.17 -26.21 -27.45
C PHE A 204 -6.11 -27.15 -26.23
N MET A 205 -7.23 -27.36 -25.54
CA MET A 205 -7.40 -28.37 -24.49
C MET A 205 -7.24 -29.79 -25.06
N ASN A 206 -7.98 -30.12 -26.12
CA ASN A 206 -7.92 -31.44 -26.77
C ASN A 206 -6.52 -31.77 -27.32
N PHE A 207 -5.76 -30.75 -27.75
CA PHE A 207 -4.35 -30.92 -28.14
C PHE A 207 -3.35 -30.96 -26.96
N ASN A 208 -3.82 -30.94 -25.71
CA ASN A 208 -3.04 -30.82 -24.48
C ASN A 208 -1.93 -29.74 -24.54
N THR A 209 -2.30 -28.57 -25.08
CA THR A 209 -1.39 -27.45 -25.34
C THR A 209 -1.88 -26.11 -24.77
N LEU A 210 -2.97 -26.12 -23.99
CA LEU A 210 -3.64 -24.92 -23.50
C LEU A 210 -2.69 -23.98 -22.74
N GLU A 211 -1.98 -24.48 -21.73
CA GLU A 211 -1.03 -23.66 -20.94
C GLU A 211 0.02 -22.96 -21.82
N LYS A 212 0.63 -23.70 -22.76
CA LYS A 212 1.63 -23.15 -23.70
C LYS A 212 1.02 -22.13 -24.66
N SER A 213 -0.23 -22.33 -25.10
CA SER A 213 -0.94 -21.34 -25.92
C SER A 213 -1.25 -20.06 -25.14
N LEU A 214 -1.64 -20.18 -23.86
CA LEU A 214 -1.93 -19.05 -22.98
C LEU A 214 -0.65 -18.30 -22.57
N GLU A 215 0.46 -18.98 -22.29
CA GLU A 215 1.75 -18.33 -22.03
C GLU A 215 2.30 -17.62 -23.27
N ASN A 216 2.22 -18.23 -24.46
CA ASN A 216 2.60 -17.58 -25.71
C ASN A 216 1.75 -16.34 -25.99
N LEU A 217 0.44 -16.42 -25.78
CA LEU A 217 -0.51 -15.32 -26.00
C LEU A 217 -0.33 -14.18 -24.99
N LEU A 218 -0.06 -14.50 -23.73
CA LEU A 218 0.32 -13.51 -22.71
C LEU A 218 1.70 -12.90 -23.01
N ALA A 219 2.65 -13.65 -23.59
CA ALA A 219 3.92 -13.11 -24.06
C ALA A 219 3.75 -12.18 -25.27
N THR A 220 2.86 -12.50 -26.22
CA THR A 220 2.48 -11.61 -27.33
C THR A 220 1.89 -10.31 -26.79
N PHE A 221 0.87 -10.34 -25.93
CA PHE A 221 0.31 -9.13 -25.34
C PHE A 221 1.33 -8.29 -24.55
N ILE A 222 2.31 -8.91 -23.89
CA ILE A 222 3.38 -8.19 -23.20
C ILE A 222 4.36 -7.55 -24.21
N ALA A 223 4.69 -8.23 -25.30
CA ALA A 223 5.56 -7.70 -26.36
C ALA A 223 4.90 -6.55 -27.14
N ASP A 224 3.61 -6.68 -27.46
CA ASP A 224 2.81 -5.64 -28.10
C ASP A 224 2.70 -4.41 -27.18
N MET A 225 2.38 -4.61 -25.90
CA MET A 225 2.41 -3.52 -24.90
C MET A 225 3.79 -2.88 -24.74
N GLU A 226 4.88 -3.64 -24.81
CA GLU A 226 6.25 -3.08 -24.79
C GLU A 226 6.55 -2.26 -26.06
N GLN A 227 5.98 -2.64 -27.21
CA GLN A 227 6.08 -1.89 -28.46
C GLN A 227 5.25 -0.59 -28.43
N SER A 228 3.97 -0.64 -28.04
CA SER A 228 3.13 0.56 -27.91
C SER A 228 3.67 1.53 -26.84
N LEU A 229 4.31 1.01 -25.77
CA LEU A 229 5.11 1.82 -24.83
C LEU A 229 6.30 2.49 -25.53
N LYS A 230 7.13 1.73 -26.25
CA LYS A 230 8.28 2.30 -27.00
C LYS A 230 7.82 3.38 -27.97
N GLU A 231 6.72 3.20 -28.69
CA GLU A 231 6.20 4.19 -29.64
C GLU A 231 5.69 5.45 -28.93
N CYS A 232 4.96 5.29 -27.82
CA CYS A 232 4.53 6.40 -26.96
C CYS A 232 5.69 7.24 -26.43
N PHE A 233 6.85 6.61 -26.14
CA PHE A 233 8.05 7.29 -25.67
C PHE A 233 9.02 7.73 -26.78
N ALA A 234 9.04 7.10 -27.96
CA ALA A 234 9.90 7.43 -29.10
C ALA A 234 9.35 8.58 -29.96
N GLY A 235 8.01 8.77 -30.00
CA GLY A 235 7.38 9.93 -30.66
C GLY A 235 7.77 11.31 -30.09
N ASN A 236 8.59 11.31 -29.02
CA ASN A 236 9.12 12.48 -28.32
C ASN A 236 10.42 13.05 -28.93
N ASP A 237 11.01 12.39 -29.93
CA ASP A 237 12.33 12.79 -30.42
C ASP A 237 12.30 14.17 -31.11
N ILE A 238 13.00 15.14 -30.51
CA ILE A 238 13.05 16.54 -30.96
C ILE A 238 13.67 16.65 -32.36
N SER A 239 14.46 15.64 -32.76
CA SER A 239 15.00 15.48 -34.12
C SER A 239 13.90 15.42 -35.20
N VAL A 240 12.74 14.83 -34.88
CA VAL A 240 11.59 14.67 -35.78
C VAL A 240 10.75 15.95 -35.82
N LEU A 241 10.61 16.66 -34.69
CA LEU A 241 9.95 17.97 -34.64
C LEU A 241 10.65 19.03 -35.51
N ASN A 242 11.96 18.89 -35.74
CA ASN A 242 12.73 19.75 -36.64
C ASN A 242 12.65 19.36 -38.13
N LYS A 243 11.94 18.27 -38.49
CA LYS A 243 11.75 17.82 -39.88
C LYS A 243 10.28 17.93 -40.29
N SER A 244 9.84 19.14 -40.63
CA SER A 244 8.61 19.33 -41.39
C SER A 244 8.74 18.70 -42.80
N PRO A 245 7.71 18.03 -43.33
CA PRO A 245 7.78 17.42 -44.65
C PRO A 245 7.63 18.49 -45.76
N THR A 246 8.75 18.92 -46.35
CA THR A 246 8.74 19.78 -47.54
C THR A 246 9.14 19.00 -48.80
N GLN A 247 8.15 18.35 -49.41
CA GLN A 247 8.13 18.13 -50.86
C GLN A 247 7.22 19.22 -51.48
N GLY A 248 7.55 19.88 -52.59
CA GLY A 248 8.83 19.84 -53.30
C GLY A 248 8.75 20.27 -54.78
N THR A 249 8.46 21.54 -55.08
CA THR A 249 8.54 22.10 -56.45
C THR A 249 8.81 23.62 -56.43
N GLY A 250 9.69 24.12 -57.31
CA GLY A 250 9.86 25.56 -57.57
C GLY A 250 11.31 26.00 -57.64
N SER A 251 11.76 26.42 -58.84
CA SER A 251 13.09 27.00 -59.06
C SER A 251 13.00 28.53 -59.20
N SER A 252 13.84 29.26 -58.48
CA SER A 252 14.53 30.44 -59.02
C SER A 252 15.67 30.90 -58.09
N THR A 253 16.56 31.74 -58.60
CA THR A 253 17.77 32.23 -57.93
C THR A 253 17.58 33.65 -57.38
N VAL A 254 18.30 33.99 -56.29
CA VAL A 254 19.18 35.19 -56.11
C VAL A 254 19.57 35.39 -54.63
N LYS A 255 20.70 36.07 -54.41
CA LYS A 255 21.42 36.39 -53.15
C LYS A 255 20.94 37.72 -52.51
N PRO A 256 21.48 38.19 -51.35
CA PRO A 256 22.01 37.51 -50.16
C PRO A 256 21.49 38.08 -48.80
N ALA A 257 21.93 37.45 -47.70
CA ALA A 257 22.23 38.05 -46.37
C ALA A 257 21.41 39.25 -45.84
N ALA A 258 20.58 38.99 -44.82
CA ALA A 258 20.10 40.00 -43.86
C ALA A 258 20.78 39.82 -42.50
N SER A 259 20.80 40.89 -41.68
CA SER A 259 21.64 41.04 -40.49
C SER A 259 21.38 40.05 -39.34
N ARG A 260 22.47 39.69 -38.63
CA ARG A 260 22.39 39.16 -37.26
C ARG A 260 22.04 40.33 -36.32
N GLY A 261 20.90 40.24 -35.62
CA GLY A 261 20.52 41.16 -34.54
C GLY A 261 20.37 40.42 -33.21
N PRO A 262 20.99 40.88 -32.10
CA PRO A 262 20.84 40.26 -30.78
C PRO A 262 19.50 40.67 -30.17
N GLY A 263 18.46 39.84 -30.33
CA GLY A 263 17.11 40.20 -29.87
C GLY A 263 15.98 39.26 -30.27
N LYS A 264 16.21 37.94 -30.28
CA LYS A 264 15.12 36.96 -30.35
C LYS A 264 15.08 36.13 -29.07
N THR A 265 13.91 36.09 -28.45
CA THR A 265 13.60 35.24 -27.30
C THR A 265 13.76 33.75 -27.66
N PRO A 266 14.17 32.89 -26.72
CA PRO A 266 14.27 31.47 -26.95
C PRO A 266 12.90 30.84 -27.25
N GLN A 267 12.90 29.72 -27.98
CA GLN A 267 11.67 29.08 -28.46
C GLN A 267 10.86 28.45 -27.32
N LEU A 268 9.85 29.16 -26.83
CA LEU A 268 8.87 28.63 -25.88
C LEU A 268 7.81 27.71 -26.54
N THR A 269 7.59 27.87 -27.86
CA THR A 269 6.54 27.16 -28.61
C THR A 269 6.84 25.69 -28.85
N THR A 270 8.10 25.30 -29.02
CA THR A 270 8.52 23.91 -29.25
C THR A 270 8.23 23.04 -28.03
N THR A 271 8.57 23.49 -26.82
CA THR A 271 8.29 22.76 -25.57
C THR A 271 6.80 22.60 -25.29
N GLN A 272 5.96 23.59 -25.63
CA GLN A 272 4.51 23.47 -25.44
C GLN A 272 3.87 22.50 -26.44
N ASN A 273 4.29 22.56 -27.71
CA ASN A 273 3.85 21.60 -28.74
C ASN A 273 4.32 20.16 -28.44
N PHE A 274 5.53 20.01 -27.90
CA PHE A 274 6.05 18.74 -27.39
C PHE A 274 5.14 18.16 -26.30
N ARG A 275 4.90 18.93 -25.21
CA ARG A 275 4.01 18.49 -24.11
C ARG A 275 2.62 18.10 -24.65
N ALA A 276 2.05 18.87 -25.57
CA ALA A 276 0.74 18.58 -26.16
C ALA A 276 0.71 17.26 -26.97
N LYS A 277 1.77 16.95 -27.73
CA LYS A 277 1.89 15.66 -28.42
C LYS A 277 2.04 14.50 -27.44
N PHE A 278 2.91 14.64 -26.44
CA PHE A 278 3.15 13.60 -25.44
C PHE A 278 1.91 13.24 -24.63
N TRP A 279 1.14 14.23 -24.17
CA TRP A 279 -0.14 13.96 -23.49
C TRP A 279 -1.18 13.30 -24.41
N LYS A 280 -1.08 13.46 -25.74
CA LYS A 280 -1.94 12.76 -26.70
C LYS A 280 -1.51 11.30 -26.91
N SER A 281 -0.21 11.01 -27.07
CA SER A 281 0.26 9.62 -27.18
C SER A 281 0.03 8.84 -25.89
N LEU A 282 0.22 9.47 -24.73
CA LEU A 282 -0.06 8.86 -23.43
C LEU A 282 -1.57 8.61 -23.21
N HIS A 283 -2.45 9.43 -23.80
CA HIS A 283 -3.89 9.17 -23.79
C HIS A 283 -4.27 7.97 -24.66
N TRP A 284 -3.73 7.88 -25.88
CA TRP A 284 -3.90 6.70 -26.77
C TRP A 284 -3.44 5.41 -26.09
N LEU A 285 -2.23 5.42 -25.51
CA LEU A 285 -1.68 4.27 -24.79
C LEU A 285 -2.61 3.79 -23.66
N LEU A 286 -3.20 4.70 -22.89
CA LEU A 286 -4.05 4.34 -21.74
C LEU A 286 -5.49 3.98 -22.13
N TYR A 287 -6.10 4.71 -23.06
CA TYR A 287 -7.54 4.61 -23.36
C TYR A 287 -7.90 3.82 -24.62
N ASP A 288 -6.94 3.61 -25.52
CA ASP A 288 -7.09 2.76 -26.69
C ASP A 288 -6.32 1.44 -26.44
N GLU A 289 -4.98 1.43 -26.52
CA GLU A 289 -4.14 0.22 -26.50
C GLU A 289 -4.29 -0.64 -25.23
N LEU A 290 -4.06 -0.04 -24.05
CA LEU A 290 -4.07 -0.76 -22.77
C LEU A 290 -5.50 -1.07 -22.33
N TYR A 291 -6.48 -0.22 -22.68
CA TYR A 291 -7.89 -0.53 -22.49
C TYR A 291 -8.35 -1.72 -23.34
N GLU A 292 -8.04 -1.73 -24.65
CA GLU A 292 -8.26 -2.84 -25.58
C GLU A 292 -7.67 -4.14 -25.01
N SER A 293 -6.38 -4.13 -24.69
CA SER A 293 -5.66 -5.27 -24.08
C SER A 293 -6.35 -5.80 -22.81
N CYS A 294 -6.74 -4.90 -21.91
CA CYS A 294 -7.50 -5.26 -20.71
C CYS A 294 -8.90 -5.82 -21.02
N THR A 295 -9.59 -5.35 -22.06
CA THR A 295 -10.89 -5.93 -22.48
C THR A 295 -10.74 -7.30 -23.13
N GLN A 296 -9.70 -7.52 -23.94
CA GLN A 296 -9.41 -8.83 -24.52
C GLN A 296 -9.02 -9.85 -23.44
N ILE A 297 -8.30 -9.44 -22.40
CA ILE A 297 -7.97 -10.30 -21.25
C ILE A 297 -9.17 -10.55 -20.33
N LYS A 298 -10.11 -9.60 -20.19
CA LYS A 298 -11.43 -9.85 -19.56
C LYS A 298 -12.24 -10.88 -20.34
N LEU A 299 -12.25 -10.80 -21.67
CA LEU A 299 -12.90 -11.78 -22.54
C LEU A 299 -12.26 -13.17 -22.43
N LEU A 300 -10.93 -13.23 -22.39
CA LEU A 300 -10.17 -14.46 -22.17
C LEU A 300 -10.50 -15.09 -20.80
N LYS A 301 -10.51 -14.29 -19.73
CA LYS A 301 -10.93 -14.72 -18.38
C LYS A 301 -12.35 -15.32 -18.41
N ALA A 302 -13.33 -14.59 -18.95
CA ALA A 302 -14.71 -15.06 -19.02
C ALA A 302 -14.88 -16.34 -19.88
N ALA A 303 -14.07 -16.51 -20.93
CA ALA A 303 -14.05 -17.72 -21.75
C ALA A 303 -13.39 -18.92 -21.04
N LEU A 304 -12.38 -18.69 -20.18
CA LEU A 304 -11.76 -19.72 -19.33
C LEU A 304 -12.70 -20.13 -18.18
N GLU A 305 -13.31 -19.17 -17.49
CA GLU A 305 -14.33 -19.43 -16.45
C GLU A 305 -15.49 -20.28 -17.00
N GLN A 306 -15.93 -20.01 -18.24
CA GLN A 306 -16.94 -20.81 -18.95
C GLN A 306 -16.49 -22.23 -19.30
N ILE A 307 -15.18 -22.50 -19.43
CA ILE A 307 -14.65 -23.85 -19.66
C ILE A 307 -14.50 -24.59 -18.33
N ASN A 308 -14.16 -23.88 -17.24
CA ASN A 308 -14.04 -24.46 -15.91
C ASN A 308 -15.39 -24.82 -15.26
N GLN A 309 -16.49 -24.20 -15.67
CA GLN A 309 -17.85 -24.68 -15.33
C GLN A 309 -18.15 -26.10 -15.85
N PHE A 310 -17.37 -26.64 -16.78
CA PHE A 310 -17.45 -28.04 -17.22
C PHE A 310 -16.38 -28.96 -16.62
N GLY A 311 -15.54 -28.46 -15.70
CA GLY A 311 -14.62 -29.27 -14.89
C GLY A 311 -13.27 -29.62 -15.53
N TYR A 312 -12.75 -28.80 -16.45
CA TYR A 312 -11.60 -29.16 -17.30
C TYR A 312 -10.24 -28.48 -17.02
N THR A 313 -10.10 -27.55 -16.06
CA THR A 313 -8.76 -27.15 -15.54
C THR A 313 -8.69 -27.13 -14.03
N SER A 314 -7.46 -27.03 -13.50
CA SER A 314 -7.19 -26.64 -12.13
C SER A 314 -7.72 -25.23 -11.83
N GLU A 315 -8.24 -25.04 -10.61
CA GLU A 315 -8.91 -23.81 -10.14
C GLU A 315 -8.01 -22.55 -10.13
N SER A 316 -6.72 -22.72 -10.39
CA SER A 316 -5.69 -21.70 -10.36
C SER A 316 -5.69 -20.76 -11.58
N SER A 317 -5.92 -21.28 -12.78
CA SER A 317 -5.48 -20.62 -14.03
C SER A 317 -6.15 -19.27 -14.28
N ASP A 318 -7.45 -19.18 -14.00
CA ASP A 318 -8.31 -18.03 -14.32
C ASP A 318 -7.91 -16.77 -13.52
N GLN A 319 -7.41 -16.94 -12.29
CA GLN A 319 -6.98 -15.82 -11.45
C GLN A 319 -5.54 -15.39 -11.75
N TYR A 320 -4.65 -16.32 -12.14
CA TYR A 320 -3.25 -15.98 -12.37
C TYR A 320 -3.02 -15.22 -13.68
N ILE A 321 -3.76 -15.49 -14.75
CA ILE A 321 -3.48 -14.88 -16.07
C ILE A 321 -3.69 -13.35 -16.07
N PRO A 322 -4.84 -12.79 -15.64
CA PRO A 322 -5.04 -11.33 -15.59
C PRO A 322 -4.05 -10.65 -14.63
N ARG A 323 -3.76 -11.29 -13.49
CA ARG A 323 -2.83 -10.78 -12.47
C ARG A 323 -1.38 -10.75 -12.97
N ARG A 324 -0.93 -11.81 -13.65
CA ARG A 324 0.43 -11.94 -14.22
C ARG A 324 0.66 -10.96 -15.36
N PHE A 325 -0.34 -10.75 -16.23
CA PHE A 325 -0.31 -9.68 -17.23
C PHE A 325 -0.22 -8.30 -16.57
N TRP A 326 -1.11 -8.00 -15.63
CA TRP A 326 -1.19 -6.66 -15.03
C TRP A 326 0.07 -6.30 -14.24
N GLN A 327 0.64 -7.25 -13.49
CA GLN A 327 1.95 -7.06 -12.83
C GLN A 327 3.08 -6.84 -13.84
N LYS A 328 3.04 -7.48 -15.02
CA LYS A 328 4.04 -7.25 -16.08
C LYS A 328 3.87 -5.90 -16.77
N VAL A 329 2.64 -5.45 -17.04
CA VAL A 329 2.36 -4.10 -17.56
C VAL A 329 2.80 -3.02 -16.56
N GLN A 330 2.58 -3.21 -15.26
CA GLN A 330 3.09 -2.28 -14.24
C GLN A 330 4.63 -2.29 -14.14
N GLN A 331 5.28 -3.44 -14.26
CA GLN A 331 6.75 -3.53 -14.34
C GLN A 331 7.30 -2.83 -15.58
N LEU A 332 6.65 -2.97 -16.74
CA LEU A 332 7.01 -2.25 -17.96
C LEU A 332 6.81 -0.74 -17.81
N LEU A 333 5.66 -0.27 -17.31
CA LEU A 333 5.39 1.15 -17.05
C LEU A 333 6.42 1.75 -16.10
N ARG A 334 6.75 1.07 -14.99
CA ARG A 334 7.77 1.50 -14.03
C ARG A 334 9.14 1.63 -14.72
N LYS A 335 9.56 0.59 -15.45
CA LYS A 335 10.80 0.62 -16.24
C LYS A 335 10.81 1.78 -17.25
N SER A 336 9.70 2.03 -17.96
CA SER A 336 9.59 3.16 -18.90
C SER A 336 9.68 4.52 -18.21
N PHE A 337 9.15 4.69 -17.00
CA PHE A 337 9.31 5.91 -16.21
C PHE A 337 10.75 6.10 -15.68
N ASP A 338 11.42 5.01 -15.29
CA ASP A 338 12.81 5.02 -14.81
C ASP A 338 13.83 5.24 -15.96
N GLU A 339 13.55 4.73 -17.17
CA GLU A 339 14.39 4.90 -18.38
C GLU A 339 14.07 6.16 -19.20
N CYS A 340 13.18 7.05 -18.71
CA CYS A 340 12.80 8.28 -19.41
C CYS A 340 13.92 9.33 -19.51
N SER A 341 13.90 10.10 -20.61
CA SER A 341 14.75 11.30 -20.72
C SER A 341 14.24 12.42 -19.82
N GLN A 342 15.15 13.25 -19.29
CA GLN A 342 14.85 14.25 -18.26
C GLN A 342 13.70 15.21 -18.62
N HIS A 343 13.54 15.56 -19.90
CA HIS A 343 12.42 16.41 -20.38
C HIS A 343 11.05 15.70 -20.36
N VAL A 344 11.02 14.38 -20.58
CA VAL A 344 9.81 13.56 -20.42
C VAL A 344 9.51 13.39 -18.93
N THR A 345 10.51 13.07 -18.11
CA THR A 345 10.36 12.93 -16.65
C THR A 345 9.85 14.22 -16.02
N GLN A 346 10.39 15.39 -16.41
CA GLN A 346 9.88 16.70 -15.99
C GLN A 346 8.43 16.92 -16.45
N THR A 347 8.07 16.54 -17.68
CA THR A 347 6.69 16.70 -18.19
C THR A 347 5.69 15.81 -17.44
N LEU A 348 6.08 14.57 -17.11
CA LEU A 348 5.30 13.64 -16.30
C LEU A 348 5.16 14.15 -14.86
N GLN A 349 6.26 14.62 -14.25
CA GLN A 349 6.26 15.22 -12.91
C GLN A 349 5.35 16.45 -12.86
N GLU A 350 5.51 17.44 -13.75
CA GLU A 350 4.73 18.69 -13.75
C GLU A 350 3.22 18.51 -13.94
N GLY A 351 2.83 17.43 -14.63
CA GLY A 351 1.46 17.10 -14.99
C GLY A 351 0.90 15.84 -14.32
N LEU A 352 1.51 15.36 -13.22
CA LEU A 352 1.13 14.13 -12.53
C LEU A 352 -0.37 14.05 -12.21
N SER A 353 -1.00 15.16 -11.84
CA SER A 353 -2.45 15.28 -11.65
C SER A 353 -3.26 14.76 -12.85
N LYS A 354 -2.86 15.11 -14.08
CA LYS A 354 -3.52 14.65 -15.33
C LYS A 354 -3.27 13.17 -15.61
N LEU A 355 -2.09 12.65 -15.27
CA LEU A 355 -1.78 11.22 -15.35
C LEU A 355 -2.67 10.44 -14.38
N LEU A 356 -2.82 10.91 -13.14
CA LEU A 356 -3.70 10.29 -12.16
C LEU A 356 -5.18 10.40 -12.56
N THR A 357 -5.65 11.51 -13.14
CA THR A 357 -7.00 11.58 -13.73
C THR A 357 -7.18 10.49 -14.79
N SER A 358 -6.19 10.32 -15.67
CA SER A 358 -6.23 9.36 -16.76
C SER A 358 -6.21 7.92 -16.26
N ALA A 359 -5.34 7.61 -15.29
CA ALA A 359 -5.23 6.29 -14.68
C ALA A 359 -6.48 5.92 -13.87
N ARG A 360 -6.97 6.77 -12.97
CA ARG A 360 -8.19 6.50 -12.18
C ARG A 360 -9.45 6.45 -13.07
N GLY A 361 -9.52 7.26 -14.13
CA GLY A 361 -10.60 7.19 -15.12
C GLY A 361 -10.61 5.87 -15.93
N LEU A 362 -9.44 5.31 -16.23
CA LEU A 362 -9.30 3.98 -16.81
C LEU A 362 -9.70 2.88 -15.81
N GLU A 363 -9.27 2.95 -14.55
CA GLU A 363 -9.69 2.00 -13.50
C GLU A 363 -11.21 1.94 -13.36
N GLN A 364 -11.89 3.09 -13.45
CA GLN A 364 -13.35 3.17 -13.47
C GLN A 364 -13.96 2.51 -14.72
N ARG A 365 -13.44 2.77 -15.93
CA ARG A 365 -13.89 2.09 -17.17
C ARG A 365 -13.68 0.58 -17.13
N LEU A 366 -12.67 0.10 -16.40
CA LEU A 366 -12.37 -1.32 -16.23
C LEU A 366 -13.09 -1.95 -15.01
N ASN A 367 -14.08 -1.26 -14.42
CA ASN A 367 -14.86 -1.67 -13.24
C ASN A 367 -13.99 -2.04 -12.02
N GLY A 368 -12.77 -1.49 -11.92
CA GLY A 368 -11.86 -1.71 -10.80
C GLY A 368 -11.22 -3.11 -10.71
N GLU A 369 -11.32 -3.97 -11.73
CA GLU A 369 -10.60 -5.26 -11.74
C GLU A 369 -9.08 -5.08 -11.91
N PHE A 370 -8.67 -4.06 -12.68
CA PHE A 370 -7.28 -3.68 -12.88
C PHE A 370 -7.04 -2.34 -12.17
N LYS A 371 -6.21 -2.35 -11.12
CA LYS A 371 -5.84 -1.15 -10.33
C LYS A 371 -4.32 -0.97 -10.31
N PHE A 372 -3.85 0.25 -10.53
CA PHE A 372 -2.43 0.59 -10.45
C PHE A 372 -1.95 0.57 -8.99
N GLU A 373 -0.73 0.06 -8.75
CA GLU A 373 -0.11 0.10 -7.42
C GLU A 373 0.20 1.55 -7.02
N ASN A 374 -0.16 1.94 -5.79
CA ASN A 374 0.02 3.30 -5.27
C ASN A 374 1.49 3.74 -5.10
N GLU A 375 2.45 2.86 -5.41
CA GLU A 375 3.88 3.17 -5.47
C GLU A 375 4.37 3.51 -6.88
N LEU A 376 3.65 3.10 -7.95
CA LEU A 376 4.07 3.30 -9.35
C LEU A 376 4.34 4.78 -9.68
N PHE A 377 3.59 5.68 -9.07
CA PHE A 377 3.69 7.12 -9.29
C PHE A 377 4.54 7.86 -8.23
N ALA A 378 5.07 7.17 -7.21
CA ALA A 378 5.82 7.78 -6.11
C ALA A 378 7.09 8.55 -6.54
N PRO A 379 7.88 8.11 -7.55
CA PRO A 379 9.02 8.90 -8.03
C PRO A 379 8.60 10.20 -8.75
N LEU A 380 7.40 10.23 -9.33
CA LEU A 380 6.83 11.41 -10.00
C LEU A 380 6.21 12.38 -8.98
N GLU A 381 5.65 11.86 -7.89
CA GLU A 381 5.07 12.66 -6.78
C GLU A 381 6.06 13.68 -6.23
N VAL A 382 7.32 13.27 -5.98
CA VAL A 382 8.37 14.17 -5.47
C VAL A 382 8.57 15.40 -6.35
N GLY A 383 8.52 15.23 -7.68
CA GLY A 383 8.63 16.34 -8.63
C GLY A 383 7.40 17.26 -8.64
N TYR A 384 6.18 16.70 -8.62
CA TYR A 384 4.96 17.50 -8.55
C TYR A 384 4.88 18.28 -7.23
N VAL A 385 5.13 17.62 -6.10
CA VAL A 385 5.14 18.23 -4.76
C VAL A 385 6.19 19.36 -4.66
N SER A 386 7.39 19.17 -5.22
CA SER A 386 8.42 20.21 -5.32
C SER A 386 7.96 21.41 -6.15
N LYS A 387 7.34 21.19 -7.31
CA LYS A 387 6.75 22.23 -8.16
C LYS A 387 5.61 22.98 -7.45
N CYS A 388 4.69 22.28 -6.78
CA CYS A 388 3.62 22.93 -6.01
C CYS A 388 4.20 23.76 -4.85
N ALA A 389 5.25 23.28 -4.17
CA ALA A 389 5.95 24.03 -3.14
C ALA A 389 6.65 25.28 -3.69
N ALA A 390 7.29 25.20 -4.86
CA ALA A 390 7.87 26.35 -5.53
C ALA A 390 6.81 27.39 -5.92
N ASN A 391 5.68 26.95 -6.49
CA ASN A 391 4.56 27.81 -6.86
C ASN A 391 3.97 28.53 -5.63
N MET A 392 3.73 27.81 -4.54
CA MET A 392 3.20 28.39 -3.29
C MET A 392 4.19 29.33 -2.61
N LYS A 393 5.49 29.00 -2.59
CA LYS A 393 6.53 29.85 -2.00
C LYS A 393 6.81 31.11 -2.82
N ALA A 394 6.65 31.06 -4.15
CA ALA A 394 6.77 32.24 -5.00
C ALA A 394 5.76 33.34 -4.63
N CYS A 395 4.57 32.98 -4.12
CA CYS A 395 3.59 33.95 -3.60
C CYS A 395 4.04 34.66 -2.31
N LEU A 396 5.04 34.12 -1.61
CA LEU A 396 5.54 34.59 -0.30
C LEU A 396 6.99 35.09 -0.38
N ALA A 397 7.57 35.18 -1.59
CA ALA A 397 8.95 35.58 -1.82
C ALA A 397 9.05 37.08 -2.14
N GLY A 398 10.00 37.79 -1.51
CA GLY A 398 10.20 39.23 -1.73
C GLY A 398 9.11 40.14 -1.17
N VAL A 399 8.26 39.63 -0.26
CA VAL A 399 7.23 40.40 0.44
C VAL A 399 7.61 40.55 1.91
N ASP A 400 8.05 41.74 2.30
CA ASP A 400 8.52 42.03 3.67
C ASP A 400 7.39 42.08 4.72
N LEU A 401 6.21 42.55 4.30
CA LEU A 401 4.99 42.59 5.11
C LEU A 401 3.81 42.04 4.28
N PRO A 402 3.38 40.78 4.52
CA PRO A 402 2.24 40.20 3.82
C PRO A 402 0.94 40.97 4.08
N GLY A 403 0.20 41.28 3.01
CA GLY A 403 -1.12 41.89 3.06
C GLY A 403 -2.20 40.98 2.48
N ASN A 404 -3.45 41.47 2.43
CA ASN A 404 -4.59 40.68 1.93
C ASN A 404 -4.37 40.21 0.48
N GLU A 405 -3.79 41.02 -0.41
CA GLU A 405 -3.43 40.59 -1.77
C GLU A 405 -2.40 39.44 -1.78
N THR A 406 -1.45 39.44 -0.84
CA THR A 406 -0.47 38.34 -0.69
C THR A 406 -1.19 37.05 -0.28
N VAL A 407 -2.15 37.15 0.66
CA VAL A 407 -3.01 36.06 1.08
C VAL A 407 -3.86 35.55 -0.08
N ASP A 408 -4.54 36.42 -0.82
CA ASP A 408 -5.40 36.01 -1.95
C ASP A 408 -4.62 35.35 -3.09
N ASN A 409 -3.41 35.85 -3.38
CA ASN A 409 -2.51 35.21 -4.35
C ASN A 409 -2.07 33.82 -3.87
N PHE A 410 -1.69 33.67 -2.60
CA PHE A 410 -1.32 32.38 -2.00
C PHE A 410 -2.50 31.39 -1.96
N ILE A 411 -3.67 31.81 -1.51
CA ILE A 411 -4.90 30.99 -1.43
C ILE A 411 -5.39 30.59 -2.83
N ARG A 412 -5.32 31.48 -3.82
CA ARG A 412 -5.67 31.14 -5.21
C ARG A 412 -4.76 30.05 -5.78
N VAL A 413 -3.44 30.17 -5.59
CA VAL A 413 -2.48 29.13 -6.04
C VAL A 413 -2.70 27.82 -5.27
N ALA A 414 -2.84 27.89 -3.95
CA ALA A 414 -3.12 26.73 -3.10
C ALA A 414 -4.39 25.98 -3.53
N SER A 415 -5.48 26.70 -3.75
CA SER A 415 -6.75 26.15 -4.22
C SER A 415 -6.60 25.44 -5.56
N THR A 416 -5.87 26.02 -6.53
CA THR A 416 -5.65 25.37 -7.84
C THR A 416 -4.81 24.09 -7.75
N GLU A 417 -3.74 24.07 -6.94
CA GLU A 417 -2.88 22.88 -6.81
C GLU A 417 -3.55 21.78 -5.96
N LEU A 418 -4.34 22.13 -4.94
CA LEU A 418 -5.17 21.20 -4.16
C LEU A 418 -6.30 20.60 -5.03
N SER A 419 -7.02 21.44 -5.79
CA SER A 419 -8.05 20.99 -6.74
C SER A 419 -7.49 19.99 -7.76
N ALA A 420 -6.25 20.21 -8.22
CA ALA A 420 -5.58 19.31 -9.14
C ALA A 420 -5.13 17.97 -8.50
N ALA A 421 -5.04 17.89 -7.16
CA ALA A 421 -4.62 16.68 -6.45
C ALA A 421 -5.77 15.86 -5.84
N LEU A 422 -6.96 16.44 -5.69
CA LEU A 422 -8.18 15.84 -5.11
C LEU A 422 -8.76 14.62 -5.87
N ILE A 423 -7.99 14.07 -6.81
CA ILE A 423 -8.20 12.78 -7.50
C ILE A 423 -7.65 11.61 -6.67
N ASP A 424 -6.62 11.84 -5.84
CA ASP A 424 -5.93 10.80 -5.09
C ASP A 424 -5.59 11.25 -3.66
N GLY A 425 -5.96 10.45 -2.66
CA GLY A 425 -5.80 10.77 -1.25
C GLY A 425 -4.34 10.91 -0.81
N ARG A 426 -3.41 10.15 -1.41
CA ARG A 426 -1.97 10.25 -1.12
C ARG A 426 -1.44 11.61 -1.58
N LEU A 427 -1.66 11.95 -2.85
CA LEU A 427 -1.21 13.23 -3.41
C LEU A 427 -1.87 14.43 -2.71
N THR A 428 -3.16 14.31 -2.37
CA THR A 428 -3.89 15.34 -1.61
C THR A 428 -3.24 15.60 -0.24
N ASN A 429 -2.89 14.56 0.51
CA ASN A 429 -2.17 14.71 1.78
C ASN A 429 -0.77 15.33 1.59
N SER A 430 -0.03 14.92 0.55
CA SER A 430 1.30 15.47 0.24
C SER A 430 1.26 16.97 -0.06
N ILE A 431 0.26 17.45 -0.82
CA ILE A 431 0.11 18.89 -1.11
C ILE A 431 -0.50 19.66 0.06
N ALA A 432 -1.40 19.04 0.85
CA ALA A 432 -1.85 19.63 2.11
C ALA A 432 -0.67 19.91 3.06
N ASN A 433 0.30 19.00 3.15
CA ASN A 433 1.53 19.21 3.94
C ASN A 433 2.38 20.36 3.39
N VAL A 434 2.49 20.52 2.06
CA VAL A 434 3.15 21.67 1.43
C VAL A 434 2.42 22.98 1.75
N PHE A 435 1.10 23.00 1.64
CA PHE A 435 0.28 24.16 1.97
C PHE A 435 0.46 24.56 3.44
N ILE A 436 0.39 23.60 4.36
CA ILE A 436 0.61 23.81 5.79
C ILE A 436 2.02 24.37 6.03
N ALA A 437 3.06 23.85 5.37
CA ALA A 437 4.43 24.36 5.53
C ALA A 437 4.57 25.81 5.04
N CYS A 438 3.93 26.18 3.93
CA CYS A 438 3.94 27.56 3.42
C CYS A 438 3.08 28.50 4.27
N GLY A 439 1.94 28.03 4.78
CA GLY A 439 1.10 28.76 5.73
C GLY A 439 1.80 29.04 7.07
N LYS A 440 2.62 28.09 7.55
CA LYS A 440 3.52 28.31 8.69
C LYS A 440 4.61 29.34 8.38
N GLU A 441 5.21 29.29 7.20
CA GLU A 441 6.20 30.29 6.74
C GLU A 441 5.58 31.71 6.71
N LEU A 442 4.33 31.84 6.25
CA LEU A 442 3.54 33.09 6.31
C LEU A 442 3.29 33.53 7.76
N CYS A 443 2.84 32.64 8.64
CA CYS A 443 2.60 32.96 10.05
C CYS A 443 3.88 33.44 10.75
N THR A 444 5.01 32.76 10.56
CA THR A 444 6.30 33.13 11.18
C THR A 444 6.87 34.45 10.63
N LYS A 445 6.61 34.80 9.35
CA LYS A 445 6.94 36.14 8.81
C LYS A 445 6.13 37.25 9.48
N LEU A 446 4.83 37.02 9.73
CA LEU A 446 3.95 37.96 10.43
C LEU A 446 4.31 38.06 11.92
N GLU A 447 4.59 36.93 12.57
CA GLU A 447 5.06 36.80 13.95
C GLU A 447 6.32 37.63 14.23
N ALA A 448 7.32 37.55 13.34
CA ALA A 448 8.55 38.33 13.44
C ALA A 448 8.35 39.86 13.37
N GLN A 449 7.18 40.32 12.92
CA GLN A 449 6.83 41.74 12.87
C GLN A 449 6.02 42.22 14.08
N ILE A 450 5.46 41.33 14.91
CA ILE A 450 4.66 41.69 16.09
C ILE A 450 5.52 42.48 17.10
N LYS A 451 4.96 43.56 17.65
CA LYS A 451 5.62 44.38 18.68
C LYS A 451 5.03 44.06 20.06
N LEU A 452 5.87 43.61 20.99
CA LEU A 452 5.47 43.24 22.36
C LEU A 452 6.08 44.16 23.44
N GLY A 453 6.59 45.34 23.02
CA GLY A 453 7.18 46.34 23.91
C GLY A 453 6.15 47.07 24.78
N ALA A 454 6.62 47.92 25.70
CA ALA A 454 5.74 48.67 26.61
C ALA A 454 4.66 49.49 25.86
N ASP A 455 5.03 50.12 24.75
CA ASP A 455 4.11 50.94 23.94
C ASP A 455 2.95 50.11 23.36
N SER A 456 3.15 48.82 23.07
CA SER A 456 2.08 47.94 22.58
C SER A 456 0.97 47.70 23.60
N LYS A 457 1.23 47.99 24.89
CA LYS A 457 0.31 47.79 26.02
C LYS A 457 -0.43 49.06 26.47
N GLN A 458 -0.25 50.21 25.82
CA GLN A 458 -0.94 51.46 26.17
C GLN A 458 -2.47 51.33 25.98
N VAL A 459 -3.27 51.79 26.96
CA VAL A 459 -4.76 51.66 26.92
C VAL A 459 -5.51 52.96 27.28
N VAL A 460 -4.79 54.06 27.47
CA VAL A 460 -5.35 55.34 27.98
C VAL A 460 -5.76 56.28 26.84
N ASP A 461 -4.92 56.39 25.81
CA ASP A 461 -5.05 57.32 24.69
C ASP A 461 -5.54 56.62 23.41
N LEU A 462 -5.34 57.24 22.24
CA LEU A 462 -5.59 56.62 20.93
C LEU A 462 -4.49 55.60 20.57
N PRO A 463 -4.77 54.57 19.76
CA PRO A 463 -3.79 53.53 19.45
C PRO A 463 -2.56 54.09 18.75
N ASN A 464 -1.38 53.82 19.29
CA ASN A 464 -0.10 54.26 18.70
C ASN A 464 0.32 53.38 17.51
N LEU A 465 1.40 53.77 16.82
CA LEU A 465 1.86 53.10 15.59
C LEU A 465 2.16 51.60 15.77
N GLN A 466 2.71 51.19 16.92
CA GLN A 466 2.98 49.77 17.19
C GLN A 466 1.68 48.97 17.38
N GLN A 467 0.69 49.57 18.03
CA GLN A 467 -0.63 48.96 18.17
C GLN A 467 -1.37 48.88 16.83
N GLN A 468 -1.35 49.94 16.03
CA GLN A 468 -1.92 49.94 14.67
C GLN A 468 -1.26 48.86 13.78
N GLN A 469 0.06 48.70 13.87
CA GLN A 469 0.79 47.62 13.20
C GLN A 469 0.32 46.24 13.69
N ASN A 470 0.24 46.02 15.01
CA ASN A 470 -0.23 44.77 15.58
C ASN A 470 -1.68 44.42 15.18
N THR A 471 -2.61 45.38 15.23
CA THR A 471 -3.99 45.18 14.76
C THR A 471 -4.02 44.83 13.29
N THR A 472 -3.21 45.48 12.45
CA THR A 472 -3.09 45.16 11.02
C THR A 472 -2.58 43.72 10.81
N LEU A 473 -1.54 43.31 11.54
CA LEU A 473 -1.01 41.93 11.51
C LEU A 473 -2.07 40.91 11.94
N ALA A 474 -2.82 41.19 13.01
CA ALA A 474 -3.89 40.32 13.50
C ALA A 474 -5.05 40.20 12.49
N ASN A 475 -5.40 41.30 11.81
CA ASN A 475 -6.46 41.29 10.79
C ASN A 475 -6.00 40.54 9.52
N VAL A 476 -4.73 40.63 9.11
CA VAL A 476 -4.16 39.79 8.03
C VAL A 476 -4.16 38.30 8.42
N LEU A 477 -3.79 37.96 9.67
CA LEU A 477 -3.86 36.59 10.19
C LEU A 477 -5.30 36.07 10.22
N TYR A 478 -6.27 36.91 10.60
CA TYR A 478 -7.69 36.57 10.57
C TYR A 478 -8.20 36.38 9.13
N TYR A 479 -7.82 37.28 8.22
CA TYR A 479 -8.17 37.20 6.80
C TYR A 479 -7.62 35.92 6.16
N TYR A 480 -6.37 35.55 6.45
CA TYR A 480 -5.79 34.27 6.06
C TYR A 480 -6.61 33.08 6.59
N LYS A 481 -6.91 33.07 7.89
CA LYS A 481 -7.71 32.03 8.54
C LYS A 481 -9.10 31.88 7.92
N ASP A 482 -9.77 32.97 7.60
CA ASP A 482 -11.10 32.96 6.99
C ASP A 482 -11.05 32.54 5.51
N SER A 483 -10.10 33.05 4.73
CA SER A 483 -9.90 32.63 3.32
C SER A 483 -9.52 31.14 3.19
N VAL A 484 -8.79 30.55 4.15
CA VAL A 484 -8.60 29.08 4.20
C VAL A 484 -9.91 28.35 4.52
N ARG A 485 -10.70 28.85 5.47
CA ARG A 485 -12.01 28.23 5.81
C ARG A 485 -12.97 28.25 4.62
N ARG A 486 -13.00 29.35 3.85
CA ARG A 486 -13.74 29.46 2.58
C ARG A 486 -13.25 28.45 1.56
N MET A 487 -11.94 28.42 1.27
CA MET A 487 -11.32 27.45 0.34
C MET A 487 -11.65 25.98 0.69
N LEU A 488 -11.64 25.61 1.98
CA LEU A 488 -12.00 24.26 2.41
C LEU A 488 -13.50 23.97 2.34
N SER A 489 -14.36 25.00 2.40
CA SER A 489 -15.80 24.89 2.17
C SER A 489 -16.10 24.71 0.68
N ASP A 490 -15.46 25.48 -0.19
CA ASP A 490 -15.64 25.40 -1.65
C ASP A 490 -15.22 24.04 -2.21
N LEU A 491 -14.18 23.43 -1.63
CA LEU A 491 -13.67 22.11 -1.99
C LEU A 491 -14.32 20.94 -1.24
N GLN A 492 -15.30 21.19 -0.35
CA GLN A 492 -15.87 20.17 0.54
C GLN A 492 -16.36 18.91 -0.19
N VAL A 493 -17.13 19.07 -1.28
CA VAL A 493 -17.72 17.96 -2.06
C VAL A 493 -16.64 17.11 -2.78
N GLN A 494 -15.42 17.62 -2.90
CA GLN A 494 -14.27 16.88 -3.44
C GLN A 494 -13.52 16.15 -2.32
N PHE A 495 -13.28 16.81 -1.18
CA PHE A 495 -12.72 16.17 0.02
C PHE A 495 -13.58 15.00 0.53
N GLU A 496 -14.91 15.07 0.42
CA GLU A 496 -15.82 13.99 0.81
C GLU A 496 -15.75 12.76 -0.11
N LYS A 497 -15.27 12.90 -1.35
CA LYS A 497 -15.11 11.80 -2.32
C LYS A 497 -13.75 11.13 -2.26
N THR A 498 -12.74 11.83 -1.73
CA THR A 498 -11.34 11.41 -1.78
C THR A 498 -10.82 11.18 -0.35
N PRO A 499 -10.71 9.92 0.12
CA PRO A 499 -10.41 9.63 1.52
C PRO A 499 -9.00 10.08 1.91
N GLY A 500 -8.90 10.89 2.97
CA GLY A 500 -7.65 11.40 3.52
C GLY A 500 -7.85 12.31 4.73
N THR A 501 -6.75 12.66 5.41
CA THR A 501 -6.76 13.55 6.59
C THR A 501 -6.42 15.01 6.26
N ALA A 502 -6.17 15.32 4.98
CA ALA A 502 -5.80 16.63 4.46
C ALA A 502 -6.69 17.78 4.99
N ARG A 503 -8.02 17.66 4.95
CA ARG A 503 -8.96 18.69 5.42
C ARG A 503 -8.69 19.04 6.88
N ASP A 504 -8.63 18.04 7.76
CA ASP A 504 -8.46 18.21 9.20
C ASP A 504 -7.07 18.72 9.55
N ASN A 505 -6.04 18.26 8.85
CA ASN A 505 -4.67 18.74 9.02
C ASN A 505 -4.54 20.23 8.64
N ILE A 506 -5.21 20.67 7.57
CA ILE A 506 -5.23 22.10 7.20
C ILE A 506 -6.02 22.90 8.23
N PHE A 507 -7.18 22.41 8.70
CA PHE A 507 -7.94 23.08 9.77
C PHE A 507 -7.12 23.27 11.04
N ARG A 508 -6.41 22.23 11.53
CA ARG A 508 -5.52 22.31 12.69
C ARG A 508 -4.34 23.26 12.48
N SER A 509 -3.85 23.42 11.25
CA SER A 509 -2.74 24.37 10.97
C SER A 509 -3.11 25.83 11.25
N LEU A 510 -4.40 26.17 11.29
CA LEU A 510 -4.89 27.52 11.60
C LEU A 510 -4.76 27.88 13.10
N GLU A 511 -4.51 26.90 13.98
CA GLU A 511 -4.31 27.12 15.42
C GLU A 511 -3.10 28.05 15.69
N GLN A 512 -2.08 28.08 14.82
CA GLN A 512 -0.98 29.04 14.93
C GLN A 512 -1.43 30.48 14.69
N ALA A 513 -2.36 30.71 13.75
CA ALA A 513 -2.90 32.05 13.50
C ALA A 513 -3.81 32.50 14.66
N ASP A 514 -4.62 31.59 15.22
CA ASP A 514 -5.41 31.84 16.44
C ASP A 514 -4.51 32.17 17.64
N LEU A 515 -3.37 31.48 17.82
CA LEU A 515 -2.38 31.76 18.87
C LEU A 515 -1.72 33.15 18.73
N LEU A 516 -1.36 33.55 17.51
CA LEU A 516 -0.73 34.85 17.25
C LEU A 516 -1.71 36.01 17.46
N ILE A 517 -2.95 35.88 17.00
CA ILE A 517 -4.04 36.84 17.27
C ILE A 517 -4.31 36.93 18.78
N GLY A 518 -4.38 35.77 19.46
CA GLY A 518 -4.56 35.68 20.91
C GLY A 518 -3.44 36.37 21.68
N THR A 519 -2.17 36.15 21.31
CA THR A 519 -1.00 36.81 21.91
C THR A 519 -1.10 38.34 21.82
N ILE A 520 -1.46 38.88 20.65
CA ILE A 520 -1.62 40.33 20.45
C ILE A 520 -2.75 40.89 21.33
N LEU A 521 -3.92 40.25 21.31
CA LEU A 521 -5.07 40.68 22.11
C LEU A 521 -4.77 40.60 23.62
N GLN A 522 -4.10 39.55 24.09
CA GLN A 522 -3.76 39.35 25.49
C GLN A 522 -2.95 40.51 26.07
N GLN A 523 -1.96 41.05 25.33
CA GLN A 523 -1.14 42.17 25.82
C GLN A 523 -1.95 43.45 26.06
N ILE A 524 -3.01 43.68 25.28
CA ILE A 524 -3.93 44.80 25.48
C ILE A 524 -4.91 44.47 26.62
N MET A 525 -5.48 43.27 26.66
CA MET A 525 -6.44 42.82 27.68
C MET A 525 -5.83 42.84 29.10
N GLU A 526 -4.60 42.36 29.29
CA GLU A 526 -3.89 42.43 30.58
C GLU A 526 -3.75 43.87 31.08
N SER A 527 -3.48 44.80 30.17
CA SER A 527 -3.36 46.23 30.49
C SER A 527 -4.72 46.86 30.82
N ILE A 528 -5.77 46.55 30.05
CA ILE A 528 -7.15 46.98 30.36
C ILE A 528 -7.57 46.46 31.75
N ILE A 529 -7.34 45.17 32.05
CA ILE A 529 -7.65 44.57 33.37
C ILE A 529 -6.87 45.27 34.50
N THR A 530 -5.58 45.56 34.28
CA THR A 530 -4.74 46.26 35.26
C THR A 530 -5.28 47.67 35.54
N THR A 531 -5.62 48.44 34.51
CA THR A 531 -6.20 49.78 34.67
C THR A 531 -7.58 49.74 35.33
N ILE A 532 -8.44 48.78 34.97
CA ILE A 532 -9.74 48.56 35.61
C ILE A 532 -9.59 48.22 37.10
N SER A 533 -8.61 47.39 37.46
CA SER A 533 -8.31 47.07 38.86
C SER A 533 -7.94 48.33 39.66
N ILE A 534 -7.10 49.21 39.09
CA ILE A 534 -6.71 50.49 39.71
C ILE A 534 -7.92 51.41 39.87
N ILE A 535 -8.78 51.53 38.86
CA ILE A 535 -10.00 52.36 38.92
C ILE A 535 -10.96 51.82 39.99
N ILE A 536 -11.25 50.52 40.00
CA ILE A 536 -12.14 49.90 41.00
C ILE A 536 -11.56 50.06 42.43
N LEU A 537 -10.27 49.82 42.61
CA LEU A 537 -9.56 50.00 43.89
C LEU A 537 -9.70 51.44 44.44
N SER A 538 -9.82 52.45 43.58
CA SER A 538 -10.00 53.84 44.02
C SER A 538 -11.28 54.04 44.85
N MET A 539 -12.26 53.13 44.79
CA MET A 539 -13.48 53.18 45.60
C MET A 539 -13.21 53.16 47.13
N HIS A 540 -12.07 52.63 47.57
CA HIS A 540 -11.63 52.69 48.98
C HIS A 540 -11.23 54.11 49.44
N ARG A 541 -11.15 55.05 48.50
CA ARG A 541 -10.84 56.47 48.71
C ARG A 541 -12.01 57.38 48.29
N GLU A 542 -13.16 56.80 47.89
CA GLU A 542 -14.35 57.54 47.44
C GLU A 542 -14.93 58.39 48.59
N PRO A 543 -14.99 59.73 48.44
CA PRO A 543 -15.41 60.61 49.51
C PRO A 543 -16.91 60.50 49.80
N GLY A 544 -17.26 60.08 51.02
CA GLY A 544 -18.63 60.15 51.54
C GLY A 544 -19.41 58.84 51.59
N LEU A 545 -18.85 57.70 51.16
CA LEU A 545 -19.47 56.37 51.38
C LEU A 545 -19.69 56.02 52.86
N ASN A 546 -19.02 56.74 53.77
CA ASN A 546 -19.15 56.67 55.22
C ASN A 546 -20.10 57.73 55.83
N SER A 547 -20.75 58.57 55.00
CA SER A 547 -21.60 59.68 55.44
C SER A 547 -23.07 59.45 55.12
N GLU A 548 -23.98 59.76 56.03
CA GLU A 548 -25.44 59.74 55.77
C GLU A 548 -25.93 60.97 54.97
N ARG A 549 -25.05 61.93 54.68
CA ARG A 549 -25.36 63.10 53.82
C ARG A 549 -25.03 62.88 52.34
N LEU A 550 -24.61 61.67 51.96
CA LEU A 550 -24.29 61.33 50.58
C LEU A 550 -25.55 61.31 49.70
N SER A 551 -25.48 61.87 48.49
CA SER A 551 -26.56 61.75 47.51
C SER A 551 -26.66 60.31 47.00
N THR A 552 -27.82 59.68 47.22
CA THR A 552 -28.11 58.30 46.79
C THR A 552 -28.71 58.26 45.37
N THR A 553 -28.22 59.10 44.46
CA THR A 553 -28.67 59.15 43.05
C THR A 553 -27.49 59.25 42.08
N GLY A 554 -27.34 58.28 41.18
CA GLY A 554 -26.33 58.23 40.11
C GLY A 554 -25.09 57.39 40.44
N PRO A 555 -24.06 57.38 39.56
CA PRO A 555 -22.83 56.63 39.75
C PRO A 555 -21.83 57.37 40.65
N SER A 556 -21.08 56.62 41.45
CA SER A 556 -19.88 57.09 42.16
C SER A 556 -18.76 57.48 41.18
N MET A 557 -17.76 58.25 41.63
CA MET A 557 -16.73 58.82 40.75
C MET A 557 -15.90 57.73 40.06
N TYR A 558 -15.43 56.73 40.83
CA TYR A 558 -14.73 55.56 40.27
C TYR A 558 -15.59 54.78 39.26
N MET A 559 -16.90 54.71 39.47
CA MET A 559 -17.83 53.98 38.58
C MET A 559 -18.04 54.74 37.27
N LYS A 560 -18.13 56.07 37.33
CA LYS A 560 -18.17 56.91 36.13
C LYS A 560 -16.86 56.81 35.33
N GLU A 561 -15.70 56.89 36.00
CA GLU A 561 -14.40 56.72 35.37
C GLU A 561 -14.27 55.34 34.70
N LEU A 562 -14.73 54.27 35.38
CA LEU A 562 -14.75 52.91 34.83
C LEU A 562 -15.63 52.83 33.56
N GLN A 563 -16.83 53.39 33.57
CA GLN A 563 -17.72 53.42 32.40
C GLN A 563 -17.06 54.13 31.21
N GLU A 564 -16.47 55.31 31.43
CA GLU A 564 -15.78 56.06 30.38
C GLU A 564 -14.53 55.33 29.88
N PHE A 565 -13.75 54.71 30.77
CA PHE A 565 -12.55 53.95 30.40
C PHE A 565 -12.89 52.67 29.62
N VAL A 566 -13.86 51.88 30.07
CA VAL A 566 -14.29 50.64 29.40
C VAL A 566 -14.82 50.94 27.99
N SER A 567 -15.70 51.94 27.85
CA SER A 567 -16.24 52.32 26.55
C SER A 567 -15.15 52.83 25.59
N ARG A 568 -14.22 53.68 26.09
CA ARG A 568 -13.12 54.25 25.31
C ARG A 568 -12.10 53.20 24.89
N SER A 569 -11.58 52.41 25.83
CA SER A 569 -10.54 51.41 25.55
C SER A 569 -11.04 50.32 24.60
N TRP A 570 -12.29 49.89 24.74
CA TRP A 570 -12.92 48.93 23.84
C TRP A 570 -13.08 49.49 22.42
N SER A 571 -13.65 50.70 22.30
CA SER A 571 -13.87 51.36 21.00
C SER A 571 -12.56 51.73 20.29
N ASN A 572 -11.53 52.12 21.04
CA ASN A 572 -10.26 52.58 20.47
C ASN A 572 -9.34 51.41 20.08
N HIS A 573 -9.14 50.41 20.94
CA HIS A 573 -8.15 49.37 20.71
C HIS A 573 -8.76 48.07 20.19
N ILE A 574 -9.92 47.63 20.72
CA ILE A 574 -10.42 46.26 20.48
C ILE A 574 -11.40 46.19 19.30
N ALA A 575 -12.25 47.21 19.10
CA ALA A 575 -13.22 47.24 18.01
C ALA A 575 -12.58 47.18 16.61
N LEU A 576 -11.31 47.57 16.48
CA LEU A 576 -10.50 47.57 15.26
C LEU A 576 -10.08 46.16 14.78
N PHE A 577 -10.19 45.12 15.63
CA PHE A 577 -9.82 43.76 15.25
C PHE A 577 -10.96 43.07 14.48
N ASP A 578 -10.68 42.47 13.34
CA ASP A 578 -11.71 41.86 12.47
C ASP A 578 -12.25 40.52 12.99
N ASP A 579 -11.51 39.84 13.86
CA ASP A 579 -11.97 38.62 14.54
C ASP A 579 -13.03 38.94 15.61
N LYS A 580 -14.26 39.16 15.16
CA LYS A 580 -15.40 39.39 16.05
C LYS A 580 -15.67 38.19 16.98
N PRO A 581 -15.60 36.92 16.55
CA PRO A 581 -15.70 35.77 17.46
C PRO A 581 -14.65 35.75 18.59
N MET A 582 -13.39 36.09 18.31
CA MET A 582 -12.34 36.14 19.34
C MET A 582 -12.52 37.35 20.27
N THR A 583 -12.73 38.55 19.71
CA THR A 583 -12.94 39.76 20.52
C THR A 583 -14.20 39.66 21.39
N THR A 584 -15.29 39.07 20.92
CA THR A 584 -16.47 38.78 21.76
C THR A 584 -16.13 37.85 22.93
N LYS A 585 -15.33 36.79 22.73
CA LYS A 585 -14.87 35.93 23.84
C LYS A 585 -14.05 36.71 24.87
N CYS A 586 -13.08 37.51 24.42
CA CYS A 586 -12.28 38.35 25.30
C CYS A 586 -13.13 39.38 26.06
N GLY A 587 -14.17 39.95 25.43
CA GLY A 587 -15.11 40.88 26.04
C GLY A 587 -15.96 40.24 27.15
N HIS A 588 -16.37 38.98 26.95
CA HIS A 588 -17.04 38.21 28.00
C HIS A 588 -16.11 37.95 29.19
N GLU A 589 -14.86 37.53 28.94
CA GLU A 589 -13.90 37.25 30.02
C GLU A 589 -13.53 38.52 30.80
N LEU A 590 -13.27 39.62 30.08
CA LEU A 590 -13.07 40.94 30.67
C LEU A 590 -14.27 41.37 31.51
N ALA A 591 -15.50 41.19 31.02
CA ALA A 591 -16.71 41.54 31.76
C ALA A 591 -16.90 40.72 33.05
N LYS A 592 -16.61 39.40 33.03
CA LYS A 592 -16.57 38.58 34.27
C LYS A 592 -15.55 39.16 35.25
N ARG A 593 -14.34 39.44 34.78
CA ARG A 593 -13.23 39.91 35.61
C ARG A 593 -13.49 41.29 36.24
N CYS A 594 -14.15 42.19 35.50
CA CYS A 594 -14.65 43.47 36.05
C CYS A 594 -15.64 43.25 37.20
N ILE A 595 -16.56 42.28 37.04
CA ILE A 595 -17.54 41.93 38.08
C ILE A 595 -16.86 41.34 39.30
N GLU A 596 -15.93 40.40 39.14
CA GLU A 596 -15.17 39.79 40.25
C GLU A 596 -14.37 40.82 41.04
N LEU A 597 -13.57 41.65 40.37
CA LEU A 597 -12.79 42.72 41.00
C LEU A 597 -13.69 43.70 41.75
N PHE A 598 -14.80 44.11 41.15
CA PHE A 598 -15.79 44.97 41.80
C PHE A 598 -16.39 44.32 43.04
N LEU A 599 -16.85 43.07 42.94
CA LEU A 599 -17.45 42.33 44.06
C LEU A 599 -16.45 42.14 45.21
N HIS A 600 -15.21 41.72 44.94
CA HIS A 600 -14.16 41.58 45.95
C HIS A 600 -13.91 42.90 46.69
N ASN A 601 -13.76 44.02 45.96
CA ASN A 601 -13.56 45.34 46.55
C ASN A 601 -14.77 45.82 47.37
N VAL A 602 -15.98 45.64 46.83
CA VAL A 602 -17.24 46.00 47.50
C VAL A 602 -17.41 45.28 48.84
N CYS A 603 -17.05 44.00 48.93
CA CYS A 603 -17.21 43.21 50.15
C CYS A 603 -16.25 43.61 51.28
N ILE A 604 -15.14 44.31 50.99
CA ILE A 604 -14.14 44.71 51.99
C ILE A 604 -14.20 46.19 52.38
N LEU A 605 -15.13 46.97 51.78
CA LEU A 605 -15.33 48.39 52.07
C LEU A 605 -15.85 48.62 53.49
N ARG A 606 -15.13 49.45 54.26
CA ARG A 606 -15.61 50.02 55.53
C ARG A 606 -14.78 51.26 55.95
N PRO A 607 -15.35 52.19 56.75
CA PRO A 607 -16.74 52.24 57.23
C PRO A 607 -17.74 52.61 56.13
N LEU A 608 -18.97 52.11 56.23
CA LEU A 608 -20.06 52.37 55.27
C LEU A 608 -21.31 52.88 55.97
N SER A 609 -21.89 53.97 55.46
CA SER A 609 -23.20 54.49 55.91
C SER A 609 -24.36 53.77 55.21
N ARG A 610 -25.59 53.96 55.70
CA ARG A 610 -26.81 53.48 55.04
C ARG A 610 -26.96 54.14 53.67
N ALA A 611 -26.68 55.44 53.56
CA ALA A 611 -26.63 56.14 52.27
C ALA A 611 -25.56 55.55 51.33
N GLY A 612 -24.34 55.28 51.81
CA GLY A 612 -23.26 54.66 51.05
C GLY A 612 -23.62 53.28 50.50
N ARG A 613 -24.34 52.47 51.28
CA ARG A 613 -24.86 51.16 50.84
C ARG A 613 -25.93 51.29 49.74
N GLN A 614 -26.81 52.29 49.81
CA GLN A 614 -27.75 52.56 48.71
C GLN A 614 -27.04 53.10 47.45
N ARG A 615 -25.96 53.86 47.60
CA ARG A 615 -25.11 54.29 46.48
C ARG A 615 -24.42 53.10 45.79
N LEU A 616 -23.76 52.23 46.55
CA LEU A 616 -23.09 51.05 46.00
C LEU A 616 -24.09 50.06 45.33
N LYS A 617 -25.35 50.02 45.79
CA LYS A 617 -26.45 49.33 45.10
C LYS A 617 -26.78 49.93 43.72
N GLN A 618 -26.69 51.25 43.55
CA GLN A 618 -26.81 51.89 42.22
C GLN A 618 -25.55 51.67 41.39
N ASP A 619 -24.37 51.68 41.99
CA ASP A 619 -23.12 51.33 41.32
C ASP A 619 -23.15 49.90 40.74
N CYS A 620 -23.84 48.94 41.38
CA CYS A 620 -24.11 47.62 40.79
C CYS A 620 -24.93 47.68 39.48
N GLN A 621 -25.85 48.65 39.35
CA GLN A 621 -26.64 48.87 38.13
C GLN A 621 -25.85 49.65 37.07
N HIS A 622 -24.98 50.56 37.50
CA HIS A 622 -24.07 51.28 36.62
C HIS A 622 -22.93 50.39 36.11
N MET A 623 -22.51 49.36 36.85
CA MET A 623 -21.65 48.28 36.37
C MET A 623 -22.32 47.49 35.24
N ASP A 624 -23.59 47.06 35.41
CA ASP A 624 -24.36 46.39 34.34
C ASP A 624 -24.40 47.25 33.06
N GLN A 625 -24.64 48.55 33.19
CA GLN A 625 -24.65 49.51 32.08
C GLN A 625 -23.26 49.69 31.45
N GLY A 626 -22.21 49.73 32.27
CA GLY A 626 -20.83 50.00 31.86
C GLY A 626 -20.16 48.85 31.10
N LEU A 627 -20.58 47.60 31.34
CA LEU A 627 -20.03 46.43 30.65
C LEU A 627 -20.72 46.11 29.31
N ARG A 628 -21.79 46.83 28.94
CA ARG A 628 -22.52 46.64 27.67
C ARG A 628 -21.68 46.77 26.39
N PRO A 629 -20.63 47.63 26.32
CA PRO A 629 -19.71 47.63 25.17
C PRO A 629 -18.96 46.31 25.00
N LEU A 630 -18.68 45.59 26.10
CA LEU A 630 -17.93 44.33 26.12
C LEU A 630 -18.83 43.11 25.84
N CYS A 631 -20.03 43.13 26.42
CA CYS A 631 -21.01 42.06 26.37
C CYS A 631 -22.42 42.68 26.35
N ALA A 632 -23.11 42.59 25.20
CA ALA A 632 -24.42 43.21 25.02
C ALA A 632 -25.52 42.63 25.93
N ASN A 633 -25.33 41.39 26.42
CA ASN A 633 -26.28 40.67 27.26
C ASN A 633 -25.56 39.97 28.42
N LEU A 634 -25.42 40.65 29.55
CA LEU A 634 -24.71 40.12 30.72
C LEU A 634 -25.29 38.79 31.27
N ALA A 635 -26.51 38.38 30.89
CA ALA A 635 -27.03 37.07 31.25
C ALA A 635 -26.16 35.91 30.73
N GLU A 636 -25.50 36.08 29.59
CA GLU A 636 -24.59 35.10 28.97
C GLU A 636 -23.32 34.84 29.81
N LEU A 637 -23.00 35.72 30.76
CA LEU A 637 -21.89 35.53 31.71
C LEU A 637 -22.20 34.45 32.78
N GLY A 638 -23.47 34.07 32.99
CA GLY A 638 -23.85 32.90 33.79
C GLY A 638 -23.84 33.10 35.31
N LYS A 639 -22.73 32.78 36.01
CA LYS A 639 -22.62 32.92 37.49
C LYS A 639 -22.32 34.38 37.91
N PRO A 640 -21.29 35.08 37.39
CA PRO A 640 -20.92 36.43 37.85
C PRO A 640 -22.03 37.48 37.71
N SER A 641 -22.78 37.52 36.62
CA SER A 641 -23.87 38.49 36.45
C SER A 641 -25.06 38.25 37.38
N ARG A 642 -25.37 36.99 37.70
CA ARG A 642 -26.33 36.64 38.76
C ARG A 642 -25.82 37.06 40.14
N LEU A 643 -24.52 36.90 40.41
CA LEU A 643 -23.89 37.35 41.66
C LEU A 643 -23.85 38.88 41.80
N LEU A 644 -23.58 39.63 40.72
CA LEU A 644 -23.71 41.09 40.69
C LEU A 644 -25.13 41.55 41.05
N ARG A 645 -26.14 40.90 40.46
CA ARG A 645 -27.55 41.17 40.76
C ARG A 645 -27.90 40.83 42.21
N ALA A 646 -27.39 39.72 42.75
CA ALA A 646 -27.54 39.37 44.16
C ALA A 646 -26.87 40.40 45.10
N MET A 647 -25.66 40.85 44.79
CA MET A 647 -24.93 41.85 45.57
C MET A 647 -25.70 43.16 45.72
N SER A 648 -26.39 43.60 44.65
CA SER A 648 -27.25 44.80 44.68
C SER A 648 -28.42 44.72 45.68
N LEU A 649 -28.75 43.51 46.15
CA LEU A 649 -29.74 43.26 47.19
C LEU A 649 -29.08 43.04 48.56
N LEU A 650 -27.97 42.28 48.61
CA LEU A 650 -27.25 41.95 49.85
C LEU A 650 -26.66 43.19 50.54
N ILE A 651 -26.04 44.10 49.80
CA ILE A 651 -25.26 45.20 50.40
C ILE A 651 -26.10 46.18 51.24
N VAL A 652 -27.41 46.21 51.02
CA VAL A 652 -28.39 47.05 51.73
C VAL A 652 -29.15 46.31 52.85
N GLN A 653 -28.90 45.02 53.04
CA GLN A 653 -29.52 44.21 54.11
C GLN A 653 -28.92 44.51 55.49
N SER A 654 -29.65 44.10 56.53
CA SER A 654 -29.17 44.04 57.91
C SER A 654 -28.32 42.78 58.17
N PRO A 655 -27.45 42.76 59.20
CA PRO A 655 -26.71 41.56 59.60
C PRO A 655 -27.61 40.33 59.81
N GLN A 656 -28.80 40.53 60.39
CA GLN A 656 -29.81 39.50 60.66
C GLN A 656 -30.51 38.95 59.39
N GLU A 657 -30.30 39.57 58.22
CA GLU A 657 -30.77 39.10 56.92
C GLU A 657 -29.62 38.49 56.10
N LEU A 658 -28.40 39.01 56.26
CA LEU A 658 -27.19 38.45 55.65
C LEU A 658 -26.90 37.02 56.13
N VAL A 659 -27.04 36.73 57.43
CA VAL A 659 -26.85 35.35 57.94
C VAL A 659 -27.96 34.37 57.58
N LYS A 660 -29.02 34.81 56.86
CA LYS A 660 -30.09 33.94 56.34
C LYS A 660 -29.84 33.50 54.89
N GLN A 661 -28.72 33.90 54.27
CA GLN A 661 -28.36 33.44 52.93
C GLN A 661 -27.97 31.95 52.93
N THR A 662 -28.24 31.26 51.83
CA THR A 662 -27.96 29.83 51.67
C THR A 662 -26.46 29.51 51.77
N ILE A 663 -26.16 28.34 52.33
CA ILE A 663 -24.81 27.84 52.60
C ILE A 663 -24.63 26.51 51.85
N GLY A 664 -23.44 26.25 51.30
CA GLY A 664 -23.10 25.03 50.54
C GLY A 664 -22.96 25.26 49.03
N GLU A 665 -22.54 24.22 48.29
CA GLU A 665 -22.07 24.32 46.89
C GLU A 665 -23.12 24.84 45.89
N ASP A 666 -24.40 24.59 46.13
CA ASP A 666 -25.52 25.09 45.31
C ASP A 666 -25.82 26.59 45.53
N SER A 667 -25.20 27.23 46.53
CA SER A 667 -25.41 28.65 46.79
C SER A 667 -24.87 29.52 45.66
N LEU A 668 -25.67 30.50 45.23
CA LEU A 668 -25.22 31.53 44.27
C LEU A 668 -24.15 32.45 44.87
N VAL A 669 -24.13 32.59 46.20
CA VAL A 669 -23.32 33.56 46.93
C VAL A 669 -22.37 32.79 47.84
N PRO A 670 -21.05 32.80 47.59
CA PRO A 670 -20.06 32.19 48.47
C PRO A 670 -20.15 32.70 49.91
N SER A 671 -19.98 31.80 50.88
CA SER A 671 -20.10 32.07 52.31
C SER A 671 -19.06 33.11 52.77
N TYR A 672 -17.86 33.08 52.18
CA TYR A 672 -16.83 34.09 52.46
C TYR A 672 -17.26 35.51 52.06
N ILE A 673 -18.07 35.68 51.01
CA ILE A 673 -18.60 37.00 50.60
C ILE A 673 -19.58 37.54 51.65
N VAL A 674 -20.47 36.69 52.17
CA VAL A 674 -21.41 37.08 53.25
C VAL A 674 -20.66 37.48 54.51
N LEU A 675 -19.63 36.73 54.90
CA LEU A 675 -18.78 37.04 56.05
C LEU A 675 -17.97 38.34 55.86
N LEU A 676 -17.46 38.62 54.66
CA LEU A 676 -16.80 39.91 54.37
C LEU A 676 -17.78 41.09 54.47
N LEU A 677 -19.00 40.97 53.93
CA LEU A 677 -20.05 41.99 54.09
C LEU A 677 -20.40 42.27 55.57
N LEU A 678 -20.38 41.24 56.42
CA LEU A 678 -20.60 41.38 57.87
C LEU A 678 -19.46 42.17 58.56
N PHE A 679 -18.19 42.03 58.15
CA PHE A 679 -17.11 42.94 58.61
C PHE A 679 -17.36 44.40 58.22
N GLY A 680 -18.20 44.69 57.23
CA GLY A 680 -18.64 46.04 56.85
C GLY A 680 -19.74 46.64 57.75
N HIS A 681 -20.33 45.85 58.65
CA HIS A 681 -21.24 46.32 59.72
C HIS A 681 -20.54 46.42 61.09
N ALA A 682 -19.44 45.70 61.28
CA ALA A 682 -18.69 45.65 62.53
C ALA A 682 -18.00 46.97 62.91
N GLY A 683 -17.84 47.20 64.21
CA GLY A 683 -17.14 48.34 64.79
C GLY A 683 -15.61 48.29 64.64
N ALA A 684 -14.94 49.32 65.19
CA ALA A 684 -13.51 49.51 65.00
C ALA A 684 -12.62 48.42 65.63
N ASP A 685 -13.03 47.83 66.76
CA ASP A 685 -12.28 46.76 67.44
C ASP A 685 -12.31 45.42 66.68
N LEU A 686 -13.40 45.10 65.98
CA LEU A 686 -13.51 43.91 65.13
C LEU A 686 -12.93 44.22 63.74
N GLN A 687 -11.62 44.00 63.60
CA GLN A 687 -10.86 44.33 62.40
C GLN A 687 -11.08 43.33 61.26
N SER A 688 -11.04 43.82 60.01
CA SER A 688 -11.10 42.99 58.80
C SER A 688 -9.91 42.03 58.70
N PRO A 689 -10.00 40.94 57.91
CA PRO A 689 -8.91 39.96 57.81
C PRO A 689 -7.59 40.54 57.29
N HIS A 690 -7.63 41.41 56.27
CA HIS A 690 -6.42 42.08 55.76
C HIS A 690 -5.78 43.00 56.82
N THR A 691 -6.59 43.78 57.54
CA THR A 691 -6.10 44.67 58.60
C THR A 691 -5.41 43.86 59.70
N THR A 692 -6.03 42.74 60.08
CA THR A 692 -5.49 41.79 61.06
C THR A 692 -4.18 41.13 60.57
N ALA A 693 -4.03 40.93 59.26
CA ALA A 693 -2.84 40.37 58.62
C ALA A 693 -1.74 41.41 58.29
N ASN A 694 -1.95 42.70 58.58
CA ASN A 694 -1.12 43.83 58.12
C ASN A 694 -0.98 43.89 56.58
N TRP A 695 -2.05 43.65 55.84
CA TRP A 695 -2.11 43.73 54.37
C TRP A 695 -2.88 44.98 53.93
N SER A 696 -2.49 45.56 52.78
CA SER A 696 -3.29 46.57 52.09
C SER A 696 -4.50 45.95 51.39
N ASN A 697 -5.45 46.79 50.97
CA ASN A 697 -6.61 46.35 50.19
C ASN A 697 -6.15 45.71 48.87
N GLU A 698 -5.17 46.31 48.18
CA GLU A 698 -4.52 45.76 46.98
C GLU A 698 -4.10 44.30 47.20
N ARG A 699 -3.28 44.06 48.23
CA ARG A 699 -2.74 42.75 48.57
C ARG A 699 -3.84 41.73 48.94
N LEU A 700 -4.96 42.16 49.52
CA LEU A 700 -6.08 41.25 49.77
C LEU A 700 -6.79 40.87 48.47
N ILE A 701 -6.95 41.79 47.52
CA ILE A 701 -7.60 41.52 46.23
C ILE A 701 -6.72 40.54 45.43
N GLU A 702 -5.42 40.82 45.31
CA GLU A 702 -4.42 39.92 44.71
C GLU A 702 -4.47 38.52 45.34
N TRP A 703 -4.58 38.44 46.67
CA TRP A 703 -4.68 37.16 47.38
C TRP A 703 -6.03 36.45 47.13
N LEU A 704 -7.16 37.17 47.14
CA LEU A 704 -8.50 36.62 46.85
C LEU A 704 -8.65 36.15 45.40
N ASP A 705 -7.90 36.74 44.47
CA ASP A 705 -7.85 36.32 43.07
C ASP A 705 -6.91 35.12 42.86
N GLY A 706 -5.77 35.07 43.57
CA GLY A 706 -4.80 33.97 43.48
C GLY A 706 -5.23 32.66 44.16
N HIS A 707 -6.19 32.71 45.10
CA HIS A 707 -6.68 31.53 45.83
C HIS A 707 -8.11 31.22 45.38
N THR A 708 -8.34 30.02 44.85
CA THR A 708 -9.65 29.63 44.29
C THR A 708 -10.51 28.84 45.27
N ALA A 709 -9.91 28.17 46.27
CA ALA A 709 -10.65 27.37 47.24
C ALA A 709 -11.37 28.24 48.27
N GLU A 710 -12.68 28.04 48.44
CA GLU A 710 -13.46 28.79 49.45
C GLU A 710 -12.96 28.53 50.87
N ARG A 711 -12.47 27.31 51.15
CA ARG A 711 -11.87 26.94 52.42
C ARG A 711 -10.72 27.86 52.84
N GLU A 712 -9.79 28.18 51.93
CA GLU A 712 -8.66 29.07 52.22
C GLU A 712 -9.14 30.48 52.59
N LYS A 713 -10.14 30.99 51.85
CA LYS A 713 -10.77 32.30 52.11
C LYS A 713 -11.48 32.34 53.47
N LEU A 714 -12.10 31.23 53.87
CA LEU A 714 -12.70 31.08 55.20
C LEU A 714 -11.65 30.93 56.30
N GLU A 715 -10.55 30.21 56.08
CA GLU A 715 -9.46 30.09 57.06
C GLU A 715 -8.80 31.45 57.36
N LEU A 716 -8.63 32.32 56.34
CA LEU A 716 -8.21 33.72 56.52
C LEU A 716 -9.20 34.53 57.39
N ILE A 717 -10.51 34.34 57.19
CA ILE A 717 -11.57 34.96 58.01
C ILE A 717 -11.56 34.42 59.44
N SER A 718 -11.34 33.12 59.62
CA SER A 718 -11.24 32.47 60.93
C SER A 718 -10.13 33.10 61.77
N GLY A 719 -8.96 33.35 61.17
CA GLY A 719 -7.84 34.03 61.83
C GLY A 719 -8.21 35.40 62.39
N ALA A 720 -9.05 36.16 61.68
CA ALA A 720 -9.54 37.46 62.15
C ALA A 720 -10.51 37.32 63.34
N LEU A 721 -11.50 36.43 63.24
CA LEU A 721 -12.47 36.17 64.30
C LEU A 721 -11.82 35.62 65.58
N GLN A 722 -10.76 34.80 65.45
CA GLN A 722 -9.96 34.30 66.57
C GLN A 722 -9.17 35.41 67.24
N ARG A 723 -8.45 36.27 66.49
CA ARG A 723 -7.68 37.37 67.10
C ARG A 723 -8.57 38.42 67.76
N TYR A 724 -9.77 38.70 67.24
CA TYR A 724 -10.73 39.56 67.93
C TYR A 724 -11.15 38.97 69.29
N ARG A 725 -11.52 37.68 69.32
CA ARG A 725 -11.88 36.97 70.56
C ARG A 725 -10.78 37.04 71.62
N ASP A 726 -9.54 36.80 71.20
CA ASP A 726 -8.40 36.75 72.12
C ASP A 726 -7.97 38.16 72.58
N ASN A 727 -8.17 39.19 71.74
CA ASN A 727 -8.04 40.60 72.13
C ASN A 727 -9.13 41.03 73.13
N ALA A 728 -10.39 40.66 72.89
CA ALA A 728 -11.51 40.93 73.79
C ALA A 728 -11.33 40.28 75.16
N ARG A 729 -10.82 39.03 75.19
CA ARG A 729 -10.40 38.33 76.42
C ARG A 729 -9.28 39.07 77.15
N ARG A 730 -8.22 39.50 76.44
CA ARG A 730 -7.09 40.26 77.04
C ARG A 730 -7.53 41.62 77.59
N LYS A 731 -8.49 42.27 76.95
CA LYS A 731 -9.05 43.58 77.35
C LYS A 731 -10.18 43.47 78.40
N ASN A 732 -10.64 42.27 78.77
CA ASN A 732 -11.84 42.04 79.60
C ASN A 732 -13.09 42.81 79.12
N ILE A 733 -13.35 42.81 77.80
CA ILE A 733 -14.54 43.47 77.24
C ILE A 733 -15.79 42.69 77.65
N GLN A 734 -16.77 43.36 78.27
CA GLN A 734 -17.97 42.73 78.82
C GLN A 734 -19.03 42.36 77.76
N GLN A 735 -19.00 43.00 76.59
CA GLN A 735 -19.93 42.77 75.49
C GLN A 735 -19.16 42.73 74.17
N TYR A 736 -19.36 41.66 73.38
CA TYR A 736 -18.82 41.58 72.02
C TYR A 736 -19.59 42.51 71.06
N ASP A 737 -18.96 42.83 69.93
CA ASP A 737 -19.62 43.48 68.79
C ASP A 737 -20.89 42.70 68.38
N GLU A 738 -21.99 43.40 68.10
CA GLU A 738 -23.29 42.79 67.81
C GLU A 738 -23.24 41.81 66.63
N VAL A 739 -22.31 42.03 65.68
CA VAL A 739 -22.14 41.21 64.48
C VAL A 739 -21.30 39.96 64.77
N TYR A 740 -20.48 39.96 65.82
CA TYR A 740 -19.51 38.88 66.08
C TYR A 740 -20.15 37.49 66.30
N PRO A 741 -21.19 37.29 67.14
CA PRO A 741 -21.81 35.98 67.31
C PRO A 741 -22.42 35.46 66.01
N MET A 742 -23.13 36.33 65.28
CA MET A 742 -23.72 36.03 63.98
C MET A 742 -22.68 35.57 62.94
N MET A 743 -21.49 36.17 62.96
CA MET A 743 -20.38 35.74 62.09
C MET A 743 -19.79 34.38 62.48
N VAL A 744 -19.67 34.07 63.78
CA VAL A 744 -19.16 32.77 64.25
C VAL A 744 -20.13 31.65 63.90
N ASP A 745 -21.43 31.82 64.17
CA ASP A 745 -22.46 30.82 63.89
C ASP A 745 -22.57 30.52 62.38
N TYR A 746 -22.50 31.56 61.54
CA TYR A 746 -22.53 31.42 60.08
C TYR A 746 -21.23 30.80 59.54
N PHE A 747 -20.07 31.19 60.09
CA PHE A 747 -18.77 30.61 59.73
C PHE A 747 -18.71 29.11 60.06
N GLU A 748 -19.19 28.69 61.24
CA GLU A 748 -19.24 27.28 61.62
C GLU A 748 -20.15 26.45 60.72
N GLN A 749 -21.28 27.02 60.26
CA GLN A 749 -22.16 26.35 59.30
C GLN A 749 -21.50 26.25 57.92
N ALA A 750 -20.85 27.32 57.44
CA ALA A 750 -20.11 27.33 56.19
C ALA A 750 -18.97 26.29 56.17
N LEU A 751 -18.16 26.22 57.22
CA LEU A 751 -17.05 25.28 57.31
C LEU A 751 -17.50 23.81 57.43
N LYS A 752 -18.72 23.55 57.92
CA LYS A 752 -19.35 22.21 57.94
C LYS A 752 -20.04 21.83 56.63
N ALA A 753 -20.21 22.78 55.71
CA ALA A 753 -20.90 22.60 54.42
C ALA A 753 -19.94 22.52 53.22
N ILE A 754 -18.63 22.52 53.48
CA ILE A 754 -17.56 22.29 52.49
C ILE A 754 -17.07 20.84 52.64
N PRO A 755 -16.83 20.11 51.53
CA PRO A 755 -16.32 18.74 51.56
C PRO A 755 -14.86 18.60 52.03
#